data_AF-A0A662XY31-F1
#
_entry.id   AF-A0A662XY31-F1
#
_cell.length_a   1.000
_cell.length_b   1.000
_cell.length_c   1.000
_cell.angle_alpha   90.00
_cell.angle_beta   90.00
_cell.angle_gamma   90.00
#
_symmetry.space_group_name_H-M   'P 1'
#
loop_
_entity.id
_entity.type
_entity.pdbx_description
1 polymer ?
#
loop_
_entity_poly.entity_id
_entity_poly.type
_entity_poly.pdbx_seq_one_letter_code
_entity_poly.pdbx_strand_id
1 'polypeptide(L)'
;SVLLHSREKHGIARWITVLASKFTRSKAICVRFFTALATSKRIVWLRGLLFECPDSIARQSFVHLVSRALTAYETHRKEEREGFADEASAEAAAAADTAVLRGFLESIAFFLDQTSVMQQSHLEECFMLLRNCAEISATARTLLQKLEMVARLVNFFLSDRGPNALRDAFPSSILQPTTARYASPDYQYLLEAIIAILGLPRRTTEPLLTESSTQYPHRVVLSEKAEHALSEIFEDYQTAGGGDGHPGLGLEELKKFQCVSLSSATTSPAVEQQARGMLVKYGTPSADAVGVEAATTTSRVELDGFLLYYTDMAATSSKTVLQDLRTFGFSEDLQRHPMGRGELPTAAQVLEGLSALSRGALLNDVFFDSALEEDAETACELLLRLSVGNHETSTRFLRSLLHCLQSTETGWKGQPVVDACALAVQRVLGYECAYQTELVELALVHSECGLLSSARSREKLRPRYVNTAHVPLFVYRQLVLVLELRARVPAVSVWLAAHRKEWEWLYEWLRLESLQPSLGGRLAVLRREPAKLEMLWRLGEALEIPYQEEQRRYVVEGAGYAPVNGVYVSTSHIHDNCLTYACVKPDIEYTLFRCCMPSKARRWYLSYSPNKSLLGTMSDEDFYFVQSHIDDESPPIEGWKVWLKNEKAKPPVPTVRLHSSTVAALDGEGDGVDASGPGDSGVDYMAAEDFPGHGSGVGAPIASPTDAVVESIDVDADAETVEYDDSEDEIRDSNERFRAVHLDNQEDGSG
;
A
#
# COMPACT_ATOMS: atom_id res chain seq x y z
N SER A 1 22.81 -34.53 -25.17
CA SER A 1 24.08 -33.99 -25.72
C SER A 1 23.90 -32.54 -26.17
N VAL A 2 23.10 -32.23 -27.21
CA VAL A 2 22.88 -30.83 -27.67
C VAL A 2 22.37 -29.90 -26.57
N LEU A 3 21.30 -30.26 -25.83
CA LEU A 3 20.80 -29.46 -24.70
C LEU A 3 21.84 -29.26 -23.57
N LEU A 4 22.76 -30.21 -23.38
CA LEU A 4 23.75 -30.19 -22.29
C LEU A 4 25.07 -29.49 -22.67
N HIS A 5 25.35 -29.31 -23.97
CA HIS A 5 26.67 -28.85 -24.45
C HIS A 5 26.59 -27.70 -25.47
N SER A 6 25.39 -27.31 -25.91
CA SER A 6 25.23 -26.18 -26.83
C SER A 6 25.32 -24.87 -26.06
N ARG A 7 26.37 -24.08 -26.32
CA ARG A 7 26.52 -22.71 -25.82
C ARG A 7 25.69 -21.68 -26.60
N GLU A 8 25.05 -22.09 -27.70
CA GLU A 8 24.34 -21.20 -28.62
C GLU A 8 22.82 -21.30 -28.46
N LYS A 9 22.20 -20.25 -27.89
CA LYS A 9 20.74 -20.15 -27.68
C LYS A 9 19.92 -20.42 -28.94
N HIS A 10 20.38 -19.94 -30.11
CA HIS A 10 19.71 -20.17 -31.39
C HIS A 10 19.71 -21.63 -31.83
N GLY A 11 20.76 -22.39 -31.51
CA GLY A 11 20.84 -23.81 -31.81
C GLY A 11 19.81 -24.61 -31.02
N ILE A 12 19.68 -24.32 -29.72
CA ILE A 12 18.70 -24.96 -28.83
C ILE A 12 17.27 -24.67 -29.31
N ALA A 13 16.93 -23.41 -29.57
CA ALA A 13 15.61 -23.02 -30.04
C ALA A 13 15.21 -23.73 -31.34
N ARG A 14 16.14 -23.83 -32.31
CA ARG A 14 15.91 -24.54 -33.57
C ARG A 14 15.59 -26.01 -33.34
N TRP A 15 16.32 -26.69 -32.46
CA TRP A 15 16.07 -28.11 -32.15
C TRP A 15 14.73 -28.31 -31.43
N ILE A 16 14.36 -27.42 -30.51
CA ILE A 16 13.04 -27.44 -29.88
C ILE A 16 11.94 -27.34 -30.93
N THR A 17 12.04 -26.39 -31.86
CA THR A 17 11.05 -26.23 -32.95
C THR A 17 10.96 -27.47 -33.83
N VAL A 18 12.10 -28.06 -34.20
CA VAL A 18 12.13 -29.30 -35.00
C VAL A 18 11.45 -30.44 -34.25
N LEU A 19 11.78 -30.66 -32.98
CA LEU A 19 11.17 -31.73 -32.17
C LEU A 19 9.69 -31.48 -31.92
N ALA A 20 9.29 -30.25 -31.61
CA ALA A 20 7.89 -29.86 -31.46
C ALA A 20 7.09 -30.18 -32.73
N SER A 21 7.64 -29.89 -33.92
CA SER A 21 7.00 -30.24 -35.20
C SER A 21 6.86 -31.75 -35.44
N LYS A 22 7.71 -32.57 -34.80
CA LYS A 22 7.61 -34.04 -34.86
C LYS A 22 6.56 -34.56 -33.88
N PHE A 23 6.47 -33.96 -32.69
CA PHE A 23 5.43 -34.31 -31.70
C PHE A 23 4.03 -34.04 -32.25
N THR A 24 3.80 -32.89 -32.90
CA THR A 24 2.50 -32.57 -33.50
C THR A 24 2.10 -33.51 -34.63
N ARG A 25 3.05 -34.21 -35.26
CA ARG A 25 2.79 -35.14 -36.37
C ARG A 25 2.55 -36.59 -35.94
N SER A 26 2.90 -36.99 -34.71
CA SER A 26 2.82 -38.40 -34.30
C SER A 26 2.73 -38.59 -32.79
N LYS A 27 1.61 -39.19 -32.35
CA LYS A 27 1.43 -39.68 -30.97
C LYS A 27 2.52 -40.68 -30.55
N ALA A 28 2.91 -41.60 -31.45
CA ALA A 28 3.92 -42.62 -31.16
C ALA A 28 5.30 -42.03 -30.81
N ILE A 29 5.66 -40.88 -31.40
CA ILE A 29 6.89 -40.16 -31.05
C ILE A 29 6.79 -39.60 -29.64
N CYS A 30 5.64 -39.04 -29.26
CA CYS A 30 5.38 -38.55 -27.91
C CYS A 30 5.47 -39.68 -26.87
N VAL A 31 4.82 -40.83 -27.14
CA VAL A 31 4.88 -42.01 -26.26
C VAL A 31 6.32 -42.47 -26.06
N ARG A 32 7.09 -42.60 -27.15
CA ARG A 32 8.52 -42.95 -27.09
C ARG A 32 9.33 -41.95 -26.27
N PHE A 33 9.05 -40.67 -26.42
CA PHE A 33 9.71 -39.61 -25.68
C PHE A 33 9.43 -39.73 -24.16
N PHE A 34 8.16 -39.81 -23.74
CA PHE A 34 7.81 -39.96 -22.32
C PHE A 34 8.32 -41.28 -21.72
N THR A 35 8.23 -42.39 -22.48
CA THR A 35 8.78 -43.68 -22.04
C THR A 35 10.29 -43.59 -21.84
N ALA A 36 11.00 -42.91 -22.74
CA ALA A 36 12.44 -42.72 -22.60
C ALA A 36 12.81 -41.85 -21.38
N LEU A 37 12.00 -40.83 -21.05
CA LEU A 37 12.19 -40.03 -19.84
C LEU A 37 11.98 -40.86 -18.56
N ALA A 38 11.04 -41.80 -18.57
CA ALA A 38 10.71 -42.65 -17.42
C ALA A 38 11.65 -43.85 -17.22
N THR A 39 12.09 -44.52 -18.30
CA THR A 39 12.70 -45.87 -18.21
C THR A 39 14.18 -45.96 -18.54
N SER A 40 14.81 -44.86 -18.99
CA SER A 40 16.19 -44.91 -19.48
C SER A 40 17.22 -45.10 -18.35
N LYS A 41 17.55 -46.36 -18.05
CA LYS A 41 18.63 -46.76 -17.13
C LYS A 41 20.04 -46.35 -17.56
N ARG A 42 20.24 -45.99 -18.84
CA ARG A 42 21.56 -45.67 -19.41
C ARG A 42 21.90 -44.18 -19.40
N ILE A 43 20.89 -43.32 -19.49
CA ILE A 43 21.00 -41.87 -19.40
C ILE A 43 19.72 -41.42 -18.72
N VAL A 44 19.81 -41.01 -17.47
CA VAL A 44 18.64 -40.53 -16.72
C VAL A 44 18.37 -39.10 -17.14
N TRP A 45 17.90 -38.88 -18.37
CA TRP A 45 17.74 -37.53 -18.96
C TRP A 45 16.94 -36.60 -18.06
N LEU A 46 15.88 -37.13 -17.43
CA LEU A 46 15.06 -36.39 -16.48
C LEU A 46 15.88 -35.89 -15.28
N ARG A 47 16.60 -36.79 -14.60
CA ARG A 47 17.51 -36.43 -13.48
C ARG A 47 18.65 -35.51 -13.94
N GLY A 48 19.33 -35.90 -15.01
CA GLY A 48 20.51 -35.22 -15.54
C GLY A 48 20.25 -33.81 -16.05
N LEU A 49 19.09 -33.57 -16.69
CA LEU A 49 18.70 -32.23 -17.16
C LEU A 49 17.97 -31.43 -16.10
N LEU A 50 17.06 -32.03 -15.33
CA LEU A 50 16.19 -31.27 -14.43
C LEU A 50 16.83 -31.02 -13.05
N PHE A 51 17.62 -31.97 -12.53
CA PHE A 51 18.15 -31.92 -11.15
C PHE A 51 19.68 -31.75 -11.10
N GLU A 52 20.43 -32.24 -12.09
CA GLU A 52 21.90 -32.23 -12.07
C GLU A 52 22.51 -31.17 -13.01
N CYS A 53 21.73 -30.59 -13.92
CA CYS A 53 22.25 -29.62 -14.89
C CYS A 53 22.40 -28.23 -14.25
N PRO A 54 23.61 -27.64 -14.24
CA PRO A 54 23.81 -26.30 -13.67
C PRO A 54 23.28 -25.17 -14.57
N ASP A 55 23.07 -25.41 -15.86
CA ASP A 55 22.68 -24.39 -16.84
C ASP A 55 21.15 -24.17 -16.86
N SER A 56 20.70 -23.00 -16.39
CA SER A 56 19.26 -22.67 -16.32
C SER A 56 18.57 -22.62 -17.69
N ILE A 57 19.26 -22.17 -18.74
CA ILE A 57 18.69 -22.11 -20.09
C ILE A 57 18.41 -23.52 -20.60
N ALA A 58 19.31 -24.46 -20.37
CA ALA A 58 19.13 -25.86 -20.71
C ALA A 58 17.95 -26.49 -19.95
N ARG A 59 17.82 -26.19 -18.65
CA ARG A 59 16.68 -26.66 -17.83
C ARG A 59 15.36 -26.08 -18.33
N GLN A 60 15.25 -24.77 -18.52
CA GLN A 60 14.06 -24.10 -19.04
C GLN A 60 13.68 -24.59 -20.44
N SER A 61 14.68 -24.75 -21.32
CA SER A 61 14.51 -25.31 -22.66
C SER A 61 13.97 -26.73 -22.62
N PHE A 62 14.43 -27.54 -21.67
CA PHE A 62 13.92 -28.89 -21.46
C PHE A 62 12.48 -28.88 -20.96
N VAL A 63 12.14 -28.05 -19.96
CA VAL A 63 10.75 -27.87 -19.49
C VAL A 63 9.83 -27.46 -20.64
N HIS A 64 10.26 -26.51 -21.47
CA HIS A 64 9.49 -26.07 -22.63
C HIS A 64 9.28 -27.19 -23.65
N LEU A 65 10.32 -27.98 -23.94
CA LEU A 65 10.24 -29.11 -24.84
C LEU A 65 9.26 -30.18 -24.34
N VAL A 66 9.31 -30.52 -23.04
CA VAL A 66 8.40 -31.49 -22.42
C VAL A 66 6.96 -30.97 -22.43
N SER A 67 6.77 -29.68 -22.14
CA SER A 67 5.45 -29.03 -22.19
C SER A 67 4.86 -29.11 -23.61
N ARG A 68 5.64 -28.79 -24.66
CA ARG A 68 5.22 -28.92 -26.07
C ARG A 68 4.87 -30.36 -26.44
N ALA A 69 5.65 -31.34 -25.96
CA ALA A 69 5.39 -32.76 -26.18
C ALA A 69 4.06 -33.18 -25.53
N LEU A 70 3.79 -32.71 -24.31
CA LEU A 70 2.55 -33.00 -23.59
C LEU A 70 1.34 -32.35 -24.27
N THR A 71 1.45 -31.09 -24.70
CA THR A 71 0.38 -30.41 -25.43
C THR A 71 0.03 -31.17 -26.71
N ALA A 72 1.04 -31.53 -27.52
CA ALA A 72 0.81 -32.31 -28.73
C ALA A 72 0.20 -33.69 -28.42
N TYR A 73 0.67 -34.36 -27.36
CA TYR A 73 0.14 -35.65 -26.93
C TYR A 73 -1.34 -35.57 -26.51
N GLU A 74 -1.73 -34.54 -25.77
CA GLU A 74 -3.14 -34.31 -25.41
C GLU A 74 -4.00 -33.99 -26.63
N THR A 75 -3.49 -33.25 -27.61
CA THR A 75 -4.19 -33.02 -28.89
C THR A 75 -4.47 -34.35 -29.61
N HIS A 76 -3.45 -35.20 -29.80
CA HIS A 76 -3.62 -36.53 -30.41
C HIS A 76 -4.61 -37.40 -29.62
N ARG A 77 -4.60 -37.33 -28.29
CA ARG A 77 -5.50 -38.11 -27.44
C ARG A 77 -6.96 -37.68 -27.59
N LYS A 78 -7.22 -36.37 -27.73
CA LYS A 78 -8.57 -35.85 -28.01
C LYS A 78 -9.05 -36.32 -29.39
N GLU A 79 -8.22 -36.20 -30.42
CA GLU A 79 -8.53 -36.65 -31.79
C GLU A 79 -8.81 -38.16 -31.86
N GLU A 80 -7.98 -38.99 -31.21
CA GLU A 80 -8.23 -40.44 -31.15
C GLU A 80 -9.53 -40.79 -30.42
N ARG A 81 -9.84 -40.07 -29.33
CA ARG A 81 -11.07 -40.28 -28.55
C ARG A 81 -12.34 -39.97 -29.34
N GLU A 82 -12.29 -38.97 -30.21
CA GLU A 82 -13.38 -38.62 -31.14
C GLU A 82 -13.50 -39.61 -32.31
N GLY A 83 -12.43 -40.34 -32.63
CA GLY A 83 -12.38 -41.31 -33.72
C GLY A 83 -12.77 -42.76 -33.36
N PHE A 84 -12.89 -43.10 -32.08
CA PHE A 84 -13.29 -44.46 -31.68
C PHE A 84 -14.82 -44.65 -31.77
N ALA A 85 -15.24 -45.68 -32.52
CA ALA A 85 -16.65 -46.08 -32.63
C ALA A 85 -17.11 -47.08 -31.55
N ASP A 86 -16.16 -47.72 -30.83
CA ASP A 86 -16.41 -48.74 -29.82
C ASP A 86 -15.80 -48.34 -28.46
N GLU A 87 -16.59 -48.42 -27.39
CA GLU A 87 -16.23 -47.98 -26.03
C GLU A 87 -15.06 -48.79 -25.45
N ALA A 88 -14.98 -50.10 -25.72
CA ALA A 88 -13.93 -50.96 -25.18
C ALA A 88 -12.54 -50.58 -25.71
N SER A 89 -12.46 -50.22 -26.99
CA SER A 89 -11.22 -49.76 -27.62
C SER A 89 -10.79 -48.38 -27.09
N ALA A 90 -11.75 -47.49 -26.84
CA ALA A 90 -11.49 -46.18 -26.24
C ALA A 90 -10.97 -46.31 -24.79
N GLU A 91 -11.53 -47.23 -24.00
CA GLU A 91 -11.10 -47.48 -22.63
C GLU A 91 -9.68 -48.07 -22.56
N ALA A 92 -9.37 -49.04 -23.43
CA ALA A 92 -8.03 -49.61 -23.53
C ALA A 92 -6.97 -48.56 -23.93
N ALA A 93 -7.29 -47.68 -24.88
CA ALA A 93 -6.43 -46.57 -25.27
C ALA A 93 -6.22 -45.57 -24.12
N ALA A 94 -7.29 -45.21 -23.40
CA ALA A 94 -7.21 -44.34 -22.23
C ALA A 94 -6.36 -44.93 -21.10
N ALA A 95 -6.46 -46.25 -20.87
CA ALA A 95 -5.64 -46.95 -19.89
C ALA A 95 -4.14 -46.95 -20.28
N ALA A 96 -3.83 -47.19 -21.56
CA ALA A 96 -2.46 -47.12 -22.07
C ALA A 96 -1.88 -45.71 -21.93
N ASP A 97 -2.65 -44.67 -22.28
CA ASP A 97 -2.22 -43.28 -22.14
C ASP A 97 -1.98 -42.89 -20.67
N THR A 98 -2.86 -43.36 -19.78
CA THR A 98 -2.70 -43.18 -18.33
C THR A 98 -1.42 -43.84 -17.83
N ALA A 99 -1.05 -45.01 -18.33
CA ALA A 99 0.17 -45.70 -17.95
C ALA A 99 1.44 -44.95 -18.41
N VAL A 100 1.44 -44.39 -19.62
CA VAL A 100 2.56 -43.59 -20.16
C VAL A 100 2.80 -42.35 -19.29
N LEU A 101 1.75 -41.57 -19.02
CA LEU A 101 1.86 -40.36 -18.19
C LEU A 101 2.23 -40.72 -16.75
N ARG A 102 1.65 -41.79 -16.20
CA ARG A 102 1.96 -42.25 -14.84
C ARG A 102 3.44 -42.58 -14.68
N GLY A 103 4.03 -43.38 -15.57
CA GLY A 103 5.44 -43.76 -15.45
C GLY A 103 6.38 -42.56 -15.52
N PHE A 104 6.06 -41.55 -16.34
CA PHE A 104 6.79 -40.28 -16.39
C PHE A 104 6.68 -39.50 -15.07
N LEU A 105 5.48 -39.33 -14.52
CA LEU A 105 5.24 -38.58 -13.28
C LEU A 105 5.79 -39.29 -12.04
N GLU A 106 5.67 -40.62 -11.98
CA GLU A 106 6.29 -41.45 -10.94
C GLU A 106 7.81 -41.29 -10.93
N SER A 107 8.43 -41.14 -12.10
CA SER A 107 9.87 -40.88 -12.19
C SER A 107 10.24 -39.52 -11.61
N ILE A 108 9.44 -38.46 -11.83
CA ILE A 108 9.65 -37.15 -11.20
C ILE A 108 9.51 -37.27 -9.68
N ALA A 109 8.41 -37.88 -9.20
CA ALA A 109 8.16 -38.07 -7.77
C ALA A 109 9.30 -38.84 -7.08
N PHE A 110 9.77 -39.91 -7.71
CA PHE A 110 10.90 -40.70 -7.23
C PHE A 110 12.19 -39.88 -7.13
N PHE A 111 12.47 -38.99 -8.08
CA PHE A 111 13.65 -38.12 -8.00
C PHE A 111 13.51 -37.04 -6.93
N LEU A 112 12.32 -36.47 -6.74
CA LEU A 112 12.03 -35.55 -5.63
C LEU A 112 12.24 -36.22 -4.27
N ASP A 113 11.80 -37.47 -4.13
CA ASP A 113 12.03 -38.30 -2.94
C ASP A 113 13.51 -38.66 -2.73
N GLN A 114 14.37 -38.48 -3.74
CA GLN A 114 15.81 -38.78 -3.67
C GLN A 114 16.71 -37.54 -3.63
N THR A 115 16.14 -36.34 -3.75
CA THR A 115 16.95 -35.14 -3.94
C THR A 115 17.63 -34.79 -2.61
N SER A 116 18.94 -35.05 -2.49
CA SER A 116 19.71 -34.61 -1.33
C SER A 116 19.81 -33.09 -1.29
N VAL A 117 19.90 -32.52 -0.09
CA VAL A 117 20.02 -31.08 0.20
C VAL A 117 21.07 -30.34 -0.64
N MET A 118 22.13 -31.02 -1.09
CA MET A 118 23.24 -30.41 -1.84
C MET A 118 22.93 -29.99 -3.29
N GLN A 119 21.76 -30.34 -3.85
CA GLN A 119 21.40 -30.07 -5.27
C GLN A 119 20.27 -29.03 -5.45
N GLN A 120 19.83 -28.35 -4.39
CA GLN A 120 18.57 -27.61 -4.36
C GLN A 120 18.57 -26.23 -5.02
N SER A 121 19.70 -25.74 -5.53
CA SER A 121 19.78 -24.45 -6.22
C SER A 121 19.04 -24.40 -7.57
N HIS A 122 18.39 -25.48 -8.01
CA HIS A 122 17.90 -25.67 -9.38
C HIS A 122 16.52 -26.35 -9.49
N LEU A 123 15.68 -26.29 -8.45
CA LEU A 123 14.38 -27.00 -8.44
C LEU A 123 13.21 -26.22 -9.06
N GLU A 124 13.39 -24.93 -9.33
CA GLU A 124 12.38 -24.06 -9.95
C GLU A 124 11.83 -24.66 -11.26
N GLU A 125 12.71 -25.16 -12.13
CA GLU A 125 12.30 -25.80 -13.38
C GLU A 125 11.53 -27.11 -13.17
N CYS A 126 11.76 -27.82 -12.06
CA CYS A 126 10.96 -28.99 -11.69
C CYS A 126 9.54 -28.57 -11.30
N PHE A 127 9.40 -27.53 -10.48
CA PHE A 127 8.09 -27.00 -10.10
C PHE A 127 7.33 -26.44 -11.31
N MET A 128 8.01 -25.70 -12.19
CA MET A 128 7.43 -25.24 -13.46
C MET A 128 6.96 -26.41 -14.34
N LEU A 129 7.72 -27.50 -14.40
CA LEU A 129 7.31 -28.69 -15.15
C LEU A 129 6.06 -29.34 -14.55
N LEU A 130 6.00 -29.51 -13.23
CA LEU A 130 4.83 -30.04 -12.54
C LEU A 130 3.59 -29.16 -12.76
N ARG A 131 3.75 -27.84 -12.63
CA ARG A 131 2.71 -26.84 -12.94
C ARG A 131 2.20 -27.03 -14.38
N ASN A 132 3.10 -26.97 -15.36
CA ASN A 132 2.73 -27.11 -16.77
C ASN A 132 2.04 -28.45 -17.06
N CYS A 133 2.49 -29.55 -16.45
CA CYS A 133 1.85 -30.85 -16.59
C CYS A 133 0.40 -30.83 -16.10
N ALA A 134 0.14 -30.23 -14.95
CA ALA A 134 -1.20 -30.15 -14.37
C ALA A 134 -2.13 -29.18 -15.14
N GLU A 135 -1.59 -28.09 -15.70
CA GLU A 135 -2.35 -27.14 -16.54
C GLU A 135 -2.71 -27.74 -17.90
N ILE A 136 -1.76 -28.41 -18.57
CA ILE A 136 -1.95 -28.93 -19.92
C ILE A 136 -2.85 -30.18 -19.94
N SER A 137 -2.74 -31.06 -18.93
CA SER A 137 -3.41 -32.36 -18.92
C SER A 137 -4.18 -32.62 -17.63
N ALA A 138 -5.51 -32.70 -17.74
CA ALA A 138 -6.38 -33.12 -16.63
C ALA A 138 -6.04 -34.54 -16.12
N THR A 139 -5.55 -35.42 -17.01
CA THR A 139 -5.09 -36.77 -16.64
C THR A 139 -3.82 -36.70 -15.80
N ALA A 140 -2.84 -35.91 -16.23
CA ALA A 140 -1.61 -35.69 -15.47
C ALA A 140 -1.91 -35.07 -14.10
N ARG A 141 -2.81 -34.07 -14.05
CA ARG A 141 -3.29 -33.47 -12.80
C ARG A 141 -3.87 -34.51 -11.83
N THR A 142 -4.79 -35.36 -12.30
CA THR A 142 -5.37 -36.43 -11.49
C THR A 142 -4.32 -37.43 -11.01
N LEU A 143 -3.34 -37.76 -11.86
CA LEU A 143 -2.22 -38.64 -11.49
C LEU A 143 -1.32 -38.00 -10.44
N LEU A 144 -1.01 -36.71 -10.55
CA LEU A 144 -0.22 -35.96 -9.55
C LEU A 144 -0.89 -35.96 -8.18
N GLN A 145 -2.22 -35.80 -8.13
CA GLN A 145 -2.99 -35.93 -6.89
C GLN A 145 -2.88 -37.34 -6.31
N LYS A 146 -3.07 -38.39 -7.13
CA LYS A 146 -2.94 -39.80 -6.72
C LYS A 146 -1.53 -40.17 -6.28
N LEU A 147 -0.53 -39.49 -6.81
CA LEU A 147 0.87 -39.65 -6.43
C LEU A 147 1.22 -38.85 -5.18
N GLU A 148 0.29 -38.25 -4.43
CA GLU A 148 0.59 -37.43 -3.25
C GLU A 148 1.58 -36.28 -3.54
N MET A 149 1.56 -35.73 -4.75
CA MET A 149 2.52 -34.69 -5.14
C MET A 149 2.34 -33.43 -4.29
N VAL A 150 1.10 -33.07 -3.93
CA VAL A 150 0.82 -31.95 -3.03
C VAL A 150 1.52 -32.12 -1.69
N ALA A 151 1.35 -33.28 -1.04
CA ALA A 151 1.99 -33.58 0.23
C ALA A 151 3.53 -33.53 0.11
N ARG A 152 4.11 -34.05 -0.99
CA ARG A 152 5.56 -33.95 -1.25
C ARG A 152 6.05 -32.51 -1.36
N LEU A 153 5.35 -31.68 -2.13
CA LEU A 153 5.71 -30.27 -2.32
C LEU A 153 5.60 -29.48 -1.01
N VAL A 154 4.54 -29.71 -0.23
CA VAL A 154 4.40 -29.08 1.10
C VAL A 154 5.47 -29.58 2.07
N ASN A 155 5.84 -30.88 2.03
CA ASN A 155 6.92 -31.40 2.87
C ASN A 155 8.26 -30.76 2.50
N PHE A 156 8.51 -30.62 1.20
CA PHE A 156 9.69 -29.94 0.69
C PHE A 156 9.75 -28.48 1.18
N PHE A 157 8.62 -27.77 1.07
CA PHE A 157 8.50 -26.38 1.50
C PHE A 157 8.69 -26.18 3.01
N LEU A 158 8.07 -27.03 3.83
CA LEU A 158 8.14 -26.92 5.30
C LEU A 158 9.41 -27.52 5.89
N SER A 159 9.94 -28.57 5.26
CA SER A 159 11.08 -29.33 5.73
C SER A 159 10.93 -29.77 7.20
N ASP A 160 11.87 -29.42 8.08
CA ASP A 160 11.81 -29.79 9.50
C ASP A 160 10.64 -29.15 10.27
N ARG A 161 10.01 -28.11 9.71
CA ARG A 161 8.82 -27.46 10.28
C ARG A 161 7.53 -28.26 10.01
N GLY A 162 7.59 -29.26 9.12
CA GLY A 162 6.43 -30.02 8.69
C GLY A 162 5.88 -30.97 9.77
N PRO A 163 4.57 -31.33 9.72
CA PRO A 163 3.99 -32.32 10.62
C PRO A 163 4.69 -33.69 10.54
N ASN A 164 4.77 -34.42 11.66
CA ASN A 164 5.44 -35.73 11.71
C ASN A 164 4.87 -36.71 10.67
N ALA A 165 3.55 -36.77 10.49
CA ALA A 165 2.93 -37.64 9.49
C ALA A 165 3.43 -37.37 8.06
N LEU A 166 3.76 -36.10 7.76
CA LEU A 166 4.28 -35.69 6.47
C LEU A 166 5.76 -36.08 6.31
N ARG A 167 6.55 -35.87 7.37
CA ARG A 167 7.97 -36.24 7.41
C ARG A 167 8.17 -37.75 7.38
N ASP A 168 7.32 -38.51 8.05
CA ASP A 168 7.34 -39.98 8.07
C ASP A 168 6.98 -40.57 6.70
N ALA A 169 6.08 -39.91 5.96
CA ALA A 169 5.71 -40.31 4.61
C ALA A 169 6.83 -40.03 3.58
N PHE A 170 7.62 -38.97 3.79
CA PHE A 170 8.68 -38.52 2.89
C PHE A 170 10.00 -38.21 3.65
N PRO A 171 10.64 -39.22 4.26
CA PRO A 171 11.76 -39.01 5.19
C PRO A 171 13.04 -38.51 4.51
N SER A 172 13.15 -38.74 3.20
CA SER A 172 14.32 -38.37 2.39
C SER A 172 14.28 -36.92 1.91
N SER A 173 13.16 -36.22 2.07
CA SER A 173 12.93 -34.86 1.53
C SER A 173 13.22 -33.74 2.54
N ILE A 174 13.98 -34.03 3.60
CA ILE A 174 14.24 -33.11 4.72
C ILE A 174 15.51 -32.28 4.47
N LEU A 175 15.39 -30.95 4.60
CA LEU A 175 16.52 -30.02 4.65
C LEU A 175 17.27 -30.12 5.98
N GLN A 176 18.57 -30.40 5.96
CA GLN A 176 19.45 -29.91 7.02
C GLN A 176 19.89 -28.49 6.64
N PRO A 177 19.88 -27.50 7.57
CA PRO A 177 20.33 -26.15 7.26
C PRO A 177 21.80 -26.21 6.83
N THR A 178 22.08 -26.04 5.54
CA THR A 178 23.46 -25.89 5.09
C THR A 178 23.97 -24.54 5.58
N THR A 179 25.10 -24.54 6.26
CA THR A 179 25.87 -23.36 6.68
C THR A 179 26.33 -22.46 5.50
N ALA A 180 26.01 -22.85 4.26
CA ALA A 180 26.33 -22.11 3.05
C ALA A 180 25.14 -21.24 2.63
N ARG A 181 25.40 -19.92 2.51
CA ARG A 181 24.50 -18.85 2.07
C ARG A 181 24.03 -18.97 0.61
N TYR A 182 23.62 -20.15 0.15
CA TYR A 182 22.89 -20.23 -1.12
C TYR A 182 21.45 -19.78 -0.84
N ALA A 183 20.97 -18.83 -1.64
CA ALA A 183 19.62 -18.29 -1.52
C ALA A 183 18.59 -19.43 -1.46
N SER A 184 17.60 -19.30 -0.59
CA SER A 184 16.43 -20.20 -0.60
C SER A 184 15.87 -20.27 -2.02
N PRO A 185 15.42 -21.45 -2.49
CA PRO A 185 14.80 -21.56 -3.80
C PRO A 185 13.57 -20.66 -3.87
N ASP A 186 13.33 -20.06 -5.04
CA ASP A 186 12.10 -19.30 -5.27
C ASP A 186 10.89 -20.25 -5.18
N TYR A 187 10.09 -20.08 -4.14
CA TYR A 187 8.93 -20.93 -3.85
C TYR A 187 7.69 -20.54 -4.65
N GLN A 188 7.71 -19.44 -5.41
CA GLN A 188 6.58 -19.02 -6.25
C GLN A 188 6.13 -20.17 -7.16
N TYR A 189 7.07 -20.77 -7.92
CA TYR A 189 6.73 -21.88 -8.83
C TYR A 189 6.24 -23.14 -8.11
N LEU A 190 6.66 -23.36 -6.86
CA LEU A 190 6.17 -24.46 -6.03
C LEU A 190 4.70 -24.24 -5.68
N LEU A 191 4.35 -23.04 -5.21
CA LEU A 191 2.97 -22.68 -4.89
C LEU A 191 2.08 -22.71 -6.15
N GLU A 192 2.56 -22.18 -7.27
CA GLU A 192 1.86 -22.27 -8.56
C GLU A 192 1.64 -23.72 -9.01
N ALA A 193 2.62 -24.61 -8.80
CA ALA A 193 2.46 -26.03 -9.08
C ALA A 193 1.37 -26.66 -8.21
N ILE A 194 1.28 -26.32 -6.93
CA ILE A 194 0.19 -26.75 -6.04
C ILE A 194 -1.15 -26.24 -6.58
N ILE A 195 -1.26 -24.95 -6.90
CA ILE A 195 -2.47 -24.33 -7.47
C ILE A 195 -2.92 -25.09 -8.74
N ALA A 196 -1.99 -25.36 -9.66
CA ALA A 196 -2.28 -26.10 -10.89
C ALA A 196 -2.70 -27.56 -10.64
N ILE A 197 -2.08 -28.25 -9.67
CA ILE A 197 -2.45 -29.62 -9.27
C ILE A 197 -3.85 -29.66 -8.65
N LEU A 198 -4.26 -28.61 -7.94
CA LEU A 198 -5.63 -28.45 -7.43
C LEU A 198 -6.63 -28.09 -8.54
N GLY A 199 -6.16 -27.77 -9.75
CA GLY A 199 -6.99 -27.44 -10.89
C GLY A 199 -7.58 -26.03 -10.84
N LEU A 200 -6.97 -25.14 -10.07
CA LEU A 200 -7.38 -23.74 -9.96
C LEU A 200 -6.91 -22.97 -11.21
N PRO A 201 -7.77 -22.10 -11.79
CA PRO A 201 -7.43 -21.37 -13.00
C PRO A 201 -6.32 -20.35 -12.75
N ARG A 202 -5.37 -20.25 -13.67
CA ARG A 202 -4.33 -19.22 -13.66
C ARG A 202 -4.96 -17.88 -14.05
N ARG A 203 -4.68 -16.83 -13.29
CA ARG A 203 -4.95 -15.46 -13.73
C ARG A 203 -3.87 -15.05 -14.72
N THR A 204 -4.27 -14.76 -15.95
CA THR A 204 -3.39 -14.14 -16.96
C THR A 204 -3.73 -12.67 -17.04
N THR A 205 -2.72 -11.82 -16.91
CA THR A 205 -2.87 -10.38 -17.12
C THR A 205 -3.29 -10.11 -18.56
N GLU A 206 -4.48 -9.56 -18.73
CA GLU A 206 -5.03 -9.18 -20.04
C GLU A 206 -4.50 -7.78 -20.43
N PRO A 207 -4.10 -7.58 -21.70
CA PRO A 207 -3.61 -6.28 -22.15
C PRO A 207 -4.76 -5.26 -22.14
N LEU A 208 -4.49 -4.05 -21.62
CA LEU A 208 -5.45 -2.95 -21.63
C LEU A 208 -5.65 -2.35 -23.03
N LEU A 209 -4.62 -2.37 -23.86
CA LEU A 209 -4.59 -1.74 -25.17
C LEU A 209 -4.33 -2.76 -26.26
N THR A 210 -4.96 -2.57 -27.41
CA THR A 210 -4.76 -3.38 -28.63
C THR A 210 -4.62 -2.47 -29.85
N GLU A 211 -3.98 -2.99 -30.89
CA GLU A 211 -3.88 -2.29 -32.17
C GLU A 211 -5.16 -2.52 -32.98
N SER A 212 -5.86 -1.42 -33.34
CA SER A 212 -7.00 -1.52 -34.23
C SER A 212 -6.55 -1.98 -35.62
N SER A 213 -6.92 -3.21 -35.98
CA SER A 213 -6.57 -3.82 -37.28
C SER A 213 -7.44 -3.30 -38.43
N THR A 214 -8.50 -2.53 -38.14
CA THR A 214 -9.55 -2.17 -39.11
C THR A 214 -9.44 -0.75 -39.68
N GLN A 215 -8.62 0.14 -39.10
CA GLN A 215 -8.46 1.52 -39.57
C GLN A 215 -6.97 1.91 -39.69
N TYR A 216 -6.61 2.56 -40.81
CA TYR A 216 -5.29 3.13 -41.04
C TYR A 216 -5.33 4.66 -40.89
N PRO A 217 -4.39 5.30 -40.16
CA PRO A 217 -3.28 4.69 -39.43
C PRO A 217 -3.76 3.89 -38.21
N HIS A 218 -3.03 2.83 -37.86
CA HIS A 218 -3.33 1.99 -36.70
C HIS A 218 -3.40 2.86 -35.44
N ARG A 219 -4.59 2.99 -34.87
CA ARG A 219 -4.80 3.69 -33.61
C ARG A 219 -4.79 2.67 -32.48
N VAL A 220 -4.07 3.00 -31.41
CA VAL A 220 -4.12 2.25 -30.16
C VAL A 220 -5.47 2.50 -29.52
N VAL A 221 -6.21 1.43 -29.25
CA VAL A 221 -7.55 1.45 -28.63
C VAL A 221 -7.56 0.53 -27.42
N LEU A 222 -8.55 0.69 -26.54
CA LEU A 222 -8.77 -0.25 -25.45
C LEU A 222 -9.00 -1.67 -26.01
N SER A 223 -8.57 -2.69 -25.27
CA SER A 223 -8.96 -4.06 -25.57
C SER A 223 -10.45 -4.26 -25.30
N GLU A 224 -11.08 -5.22 -25.98
CA GLU A 224 -12.51 -5.52 -25.81
C GLU A 224 -12.88 -5.77 -24.34
N LYS A 225 -12.01 -6.47 -23.60
CA LYS A 225 -12.19 -6.71 -22.15
C LYS A 225 -12.04 -5.44 -21.32
N ALA A 226 -11.08 -4.56 -21.64
CA ALA A 226 -10.90 -3.30 -20.94
C ALA A 226 -12.07 -2.34 -21.17
N GLU A 227 -12.55 -2.27 -22.41
CA GLU A 227 -13.74 -1.47 -22.79
C GLU A 227 -14.99 -1.96 -22.04
N HIS A 228 -15.21 -3.27 -21.98
CA HIS A 228 -16.31 -3.86 -21.22
C HIS A 228 -16.21 -3.52 -19.72
N ALA A 229 -15.04 -3.74 -19.11
CA ALA A 229 -14.81 -3.47 -17.69
C ALA A 229 -15.06 -2.00 -17.31
N LEU A 230 -14.57 -1.07 -18.14
CA LEU A 230 -14.76 0.36 -17.92
C LEU A 230 -16.21 0.81 -18.16
N SER A 231 -16.90 0.18 -19.12
CA SER A 231 -18.32 0.44 -19.38
C SER A 231 -19.19 0.00 -18.20
N GLU A 232 -18.92 -1.15 -17.59
CA GLU A 232 -19.60 -1.58 -16.37
C GLU A 232 -19.42 -0.57 -15.23
N ILE A 233 -18.20 -0.05 -15.03
CA ILE A 233 -17.94 0.99 -14.02
C ILE A 233 -18.74 2.24 -14.32
N PHE A 234 -18.78 2.67 -15.59
CA PHE A 234 -19.56 3.84 -15.99
C PHE A 234 -21.05 3.67 -15.64
N GLU A 235 -21.61 2.50 -15.94
CA GLU A 235 -23.00 2.16 -15.66
C GLU A 235 -23.31 2.14 -14.14
N ASP A 236 -22.39 1.66 -13.30
CA ASP A 236 -22.57 1.64 -11.83
C ASP A 236 -22.79 3.05 -11.24
N TYR A 237 -22.12 4.05 -11.82
CA TYR A 237 -22.16 5.43 -11.35
C TYR A 237 -23.19 6.29 -12.07
N GLN A 238 -23.79 5.77 -13.15
CA GLN A 238 -24.88 6.43 -13.84
C GLN A 238 -26.14 6.36 -12.97
N THR A 239 -26.62 7.50 -12.47
CA THR A 239 -27.89 7.53 -11.72
C THR A 239 -29.06 7.11 -12.62
N ALA A 240 -29.75 6.02 -12.24
CA ALA A 240 -31.01 5.63 -12.85
C ALA A 240 -32.08 6.70 -12.53
N GLY A 241 -32.28 7.65 -13.44
CA GLY A 241 -33.38 8.64 -13.35
C GLY A 241 -33.04 9.96 -12.67
N GLY A 242 -31.87 10.56 -12.95
CA GLY A 242 -31.73 12.01 -12.78
C GLY A 242 -32.83 12.71 -13.58
N GLY A 243 -33.56 13.66 -12.95
CA GLY A 243 -34.83 14.22 -13.43
C GLY A 243 -34.88 14.84 -14.83
N ASP A 244 -33.72 14.93 -15.50
CA ASP A 244 -33.56 15.59 -16.80
C ASP A 244 -33.39 14.62 -17.98
N GLY A 245 -33.35 13.30 -17.77
CA GLY A 245 -33.39 12.30 -18.87
C GLY A 245 -32.17 12.26 -19.80
N HIS A 246 -31.10 13.01 -19.51
CA HIS A 246 -29.87 13.04 -20.32
C HIS A 246 -28.84 11.98 -19.84
N PRO A 247 -28.32 11.11 -20.72
CA PRO A 247 -27.30 10.11 -20.37
C PRO A 247 -25.93 10.78 -20.06
N GLY A 248 -25.20 10.30 -19.07
CA GLY A 248 -23.85 10.80 -18.71
C GLY A 248 -23.61 11.01 -17.22
N LEU A 249 -22.34 11.16 -16.84
CA LEU A 249 -21.88 11.48 -15.47
C LEU A 249 -21.65 12.98 -15.32
N GLY A 250 -22.41 13.63 -14.45
CA GLY A 250 -22.22 15.02 -14.03
C GLY A 250 -21.23 15.14 -12.87
N LEU A 251 -21.04 16.36 -12.35
CA LEU A 251 -20.02 16.66 -11.34
C LEU A 251 -20.14 15.80 -10.07
N GLU A 252 -21.36 15.63 -9.53
CA GLU A 252 -21.56 14.85 -8.30
C GLU A 252 -21.37 13.34 -8.51
N GLU A 253 -21.77 12.80 -9.68
CA GLU A 253 -21.48 11.41 -10.04
C GLU A 253 -19.97 11.18 -10.22
N LEU A 254 -19.29 12.11 -10.91
CA LEU A 254 -17.83 12.05 -11.09
C LEU A 254 -17.08 12.20 -9.78
N LYS A 255 -17.53 13.03 -8.83
CA LYS A 255 -16.93 13.12 -7.50
C LYS A 255 -17.04 11.79 -6.74
N LYS A 256 -18.18 11.10 -6.84
CA LYS A 256 -18.36 9.75 -6.25
C LYS A 256 -17.47 8.70 -6.92
N PHE A 257 -17.29 8.79 -8.23
CA PHE A 257 -16.39 7.90 -8.96
C PHE A 257 -14.91 8.18 -8.60
N GLN A 258 -14.49 9.44 -8.65
CA GLN A 258 -13.12 9.88 -8.37
C GLN A 258 -12.74 9.66 -6.90
N CYS A 259 -13.66 9.79 -5.94
CA CYS A 259 -13.36 9.49 -4.54
C CYS A 259 -13.00 8.00 -4.34
N VAL A 260 -13.61 7.10 -5.11
CA VAL A 260 -13.26 5.68 -5.09
C VAL A 260 -11.92 5.42 -5.80
N SER A 261 -11.76 5.90 -7.04
CA SER A 261 -10.50 5.74 -7.81
C SER A 261 -9.28 6.30 -7.06
N LEU A 262 -9.41 7.50 -6.49
CA LEU A 262 -8.34 8.16 -5.74
C LEU A 262 -8.21 7.67 -4.29
N SER A 263 -9.10 6.78 -3.83
CA SER A 263 -9.18 6.35 -2.43
C SER A 263 -9.18 7.56 -1.47
N SER A 264 -10.10 8.50 -1.74
CA SER A 264 -10.17 9.86 -1.19
C SER A 264 -11.58 10.18 -0.67
N ALA A 265 -11.73 11.22 0.14
CA ALA A 265 -13.01 11.75 0.61
C ALA A 265 -13.74 12.52 -0.50
N THR A 266 -15.07 12.44 -0.52
CA THR A 266 -15.89 13.14 -1.53
C THR A 266 -15.77 14.66 -1.46
N THR A 267 -15.39 15.18 -0.29
CA THR A 267 -15.17 16.60 -0.01
C THR A 267 -13.73 17.06 -0.27
N SER A 268 -12.85 16.18 -0.74
CA SER A 268 -11.45 16.52 -1.02
C SER A 268 -11.36 17.50 -2.20
N PRO A 269 -10.58 18.60 -2.09
CA PRO A 269 -10.34 19.51 -3.20
C PRO A 269 -9.72 18.82 -4.42
N ALA A 270 -8.91 17.76 -4.21
CA ALA A 270 -8.29 17.01 -5.30
C ALA A 270 -9.32 16.23 -6.13
N VAL A 271 -10.28 15.59 -5.46
CA VAL A 271 -11.42 14.89 -6.11
C VAL A 271 -12.24 15.86 -6.94
N GLU A 272 -12.55 17.03 -6.37
CA GLU A 272 -13.30 18.06 -7.09
C GLU A 272 -12.53 18.60 -8.30
N GLN A 273 -11.23 18.88 -8.15
CA GLN A 273 -10.39 19.35 -9.23
C GLN A 273 -10.29 18.32 -10.38
N GLN A 274 -10.13 17.04 -10.06
CA GLN A 274 -10.04 15.99 -11.07
C GLN A 274 -11.38 15.74 -11.78
N ALA A 275 -12.49 15.75 -11.04
CA ALA A 275 -13.83 15.65 -11.63
C ALA A 275 -14.11 16.82 -12.59
N ARG A 276 -13.78 18.06 -12.19
CA ARG A 276 -13.90 19.25 -13.04
C ARG A 276 -12.98 19.17 -14.26
N GLY A 277 -11.74 18.71 -14.09
CA GLY A 277 -10.80 18.51 -15.19
C GLY A 277 -11.31 17.52 -16.23
N MET A 278 -11.93 16.42 -15.79
CA MET A 278 -12.54 15.43 -16.67
C MET A 278 -13.73 16.01 -17.44
N LEU A 279 -14.60 16.78 -16.79
CA LEU A 279 -15.73 17.47 -17.43
C LEU A 279 -15.29 18.48 -18.50
N VAL A 280 -14.21 19.21 -18.24
CA VAL A 280 -13.69 20.22 -19.18
C VAL A 280 -13.09 19.58 -20.42
N LYS A 281 -12.34 18.47 -20.26
CA LYS A 281 -11.61 17.85 -21.37
C LYS A 281 -12.44 16.82 -22.15
N TYR A 282 -13.31 16.08 -21.47
CA TYR A 282 -14.02 14.92 -22.03
C TYR A 282 -15.55 15.03 -21.95
N GLY A 283 -16.08 16.09 -21.34
CA GLY A 283 -17.52 16.29 -21.21
C GLY A 283 -18.16 16.93 -22.44
N THR A 284 -19.44 16.60 -22.67
CA THR A 284 -20.30 17.23 -23.66
C THR A 284 -21.11 18.35 -22.99
N PRO A 285 -21.02 19.61 -23.45
CA PRO A 285 -21.78 20.71 -22.88
C PRO A 285 -23.27 20.57 -23.23
N SER A 286 -24.15 20.79 -22.25
CA SER A 286 -25.59 20.89 -22.47
C SER A 286 -25.92 22.05 -23.43
N ALA A 287 -26.88 21.83 -24.33
CA ALA A 287 -27.28 22.79 -25.37
C ALA A 287 -27.78 24.14 -24.82
N ASP A 288 -28.13 24.21 -23.53
CA ASP A 288 -28.67 25.40 -22.86
C ASP A 288 -27.61 26.27 -22.14
N ALA A 289 -26.32 25.90 -22.21
CA ALA A 289 -25.27 26.60 -21.49
C ALA A 289 -24.78 27.88 -22.20
N VAL A 290 -25.04 29.04 -21.58
CA VAL A 290 -24.49 30.34 -22.00
C VAL A 290 -23.37 30.75 -21.04
N GLY A 291 -22.11 30.58 -21.45
CA GLY A 291 -20.91 30.99 -20.69
C GLY A 291 -20.08 29.81 -20.14
N VAL A 292 -18.77 30.03 -19.93
CA VAL A 292 -17.78 28.97 -19.60
C VAL A 292 -18.01 28.32 -18.23
N GLU A 293 -18.43 29.10 -17.22
CA GLU A 293 -18.76 28.58 -15.88
C GLU A 293 -20.12 27.87 -15.82
N ALA A 294 -21.09 28.31 -16.62
CA ALA A 294 -22.38 27.63 -16.78
C ALA A 294 -22.23 26.32 -17.56
N ALA A 295 -21.36 26.28 -18.57
CA ALA A 295 -21.10 25.09 -19.37
C ALA A 295 -20.45 23.95 -18.58
N THR A 296 -19.57 24.25 -17.62
CA THR A 296 -18.91 23.22 -16.78
C THR A 296 -19.83 22.64 -15.71
N THR A 297 -20.86 23.38 -15.28
CA THR A 297 -21.85 22.91 -14.29
C THR A 297 -22.96 22.07 -14.94
N THR A 298 -23.23 22.27 -16.24
CA THR A 298 -24.20 21.48 -17.02
C THR A 298 -23.58 20.44 -17.95
N SER A 299 -22.24 20.38 -18.05
CA SER A 299 -21.53 19.38 -18.85
C SER A 299 -21.66 18.00 -18.20
N ARG A 300 -21.72 16.96 -19.03
CA ARG A 300 -21.70 15.56 -18.57
C ARG A 300 -20.68 14.78 -19.38
N VAL A 301 -20.05 13.79 -18.76
CA VAL A 301 -19.19 12.84 -19.46
C VAL A 301 -20.04 11.66 -19.91
N GLU A 302 -20.21 11.50 -21.21
CA GLU A 302 -20.84 10.33 -21.83
C GLU A 302 -19.86 9.14 -21.87
N LEU A 303 -20.36 7.94 -22.16
CA LEU A 303 -19.54 6.72 -22.17
C LEU A 303 -18.32 6.85 -23.08
N ASP A 304 -18.49 7.41 -24.28
CA ASP A 304 -17.40 7.63 -25.23
C ASP A 304 -16.31 8.55 -24.65
N GLY A 305 -16.71 9.60 -23.93
CA GLY A 305 -15.78 10.52 -23.25
C GLY A 305 -15.05 9.84 -22.09
N PHE A 306 -15.74 8.97 -21.36
CA PHE A 306 -15.17 8.17 -20.26
C PHE A 306 -14.15 7.15 -20.77
N LEU A 307 -14.47 6.43 -21.84
CA LEU A 307 -13.56 5.48 -22.49
C LEU A 307 -12.35 6.20 -23.11
N LEU A 308 -12.55 7.40 -23.69
CA LEU A 308 -11.45 8.20 -24.22
C LEU A 308 -10.50 8.67 -23.11
N TYR A 309 -11.03 9.09 -21.96
CA TYR A 309 -10.21 9.41 -20.78
C TYR A 309 -9.31 8.24 -20.38
N TYR A 310 -9.87 7.03 -20.28
CA TYR A 310 -9.11 5.84 -19.93
C TYR A 310 -8.17 5.36 -21.05
N THR A 311 -8.49 5.62 -22.31
CA THR A 311 -7.58 5.36 -23.44
C THR A 311 -6.33 6.24 -23.35
N ASP A 312 -6.52 7.55 -23.13
CA ASP A 312 -5.42 8.51 -22.93
C ASP A 312 -4.57 8.15 -21.68
N MET A 313 -5.25 7.77 -20.60
CA MET A 313 -4.58 7.38 -19.36
C MET A 313 -3.85 6.05 -19.49
N ALA A 314 -4.39 5.05 -20.19
CA ALA A 314 -3.69 3.79 -20.45
C ALA A 314 -2.46 3.99 -21.33
N ALA A 315 -2.51 4.93 -22.28
CA ALA A 315 -1.37 5.26 -23.15
C ALA A 315 -0.21 5.92 -22.40
N THR A 316 -0.50 6.66 -21.32
CA THR A 316 0.51 7.36 -20.50
C THR A 316 0.91 6.59 -19.24
N SER A 317 -0.03 5.85 -18.64
CA SER A 317 0.15 5.14 -17.37
C SER A 317 -0.84 3.98 -17.20
N SER A 318 -0.57 2.87 -17.88
CA SER A 318 -1.34 1.61 -17.76
C SER A 318 -1.47 1.10 -16.32
N LYS A 319 -0.45 1.33 -15.48
CA LYS A 319 -0.45 0.96 -14.05
C LYS A 319 -1.58 1.65 -13.28
N THR A 320 -1.87 2.92 -13.60
CA THR A 320 -2.93 3.69 -12.94
C THR A 320 -4.30 3.15 -13.33
N VAL A 321 -4.51 2.84 -14.61
CA VAL A 321 -5.76 2.22 -15.08
C VAL A 321 -5.99 0.86 -14.43
N LEU A 322 -4.96 0.01 -14.33
CA LEU A 322 -5.07 -1.27 -13.61
C LEU A 322 -5.31 -1.09 -12.10
N GLN A 323 -4.82 -0.01 -11.49
CA GLN A 323 -5.11 0.31 -10.09
C GLN A 323 -6.57 0.74 -9.91
N ASP A 324 -7.09 1.58 -10.80
CA ASP A 324 -8.50 1.98 -10.80
C ASP A 324 -9.41 0.77 -10.95
N LEU A 325 -9.18 -0.04 -11.99
CA LEU A 325 -9.95 -1.27 -12.25
C LEU A 325 -9.95 -2.21 -11.04
N ARG A 326 -8.80 -2.40 -10.39
CA ARG A 326 -8.70 -3.18 -9.14
C ARG A 326 -9.53 -2.58 -8.00
N THR A 327 -9.59 -1.26 -7.92
CA THR A 327 -10.37 -0.54 -6.90
C THR A 327 -11.88 -0.74 -7.12
N PHE A 328 -12.32 -0.89 -8.37
CA PHE A 328 -13.69 -1.26 -8.75
C PHE A 328 -13.95 -2.77 -8.83
N GLY A 329 -13.04 -3.60 -8.29
CA GLY A 329 -13.25 -5.04 -8.14
C GLY A 329 -12.85 -5.92 -9.33
N PHE A 330 -12.22 -5.35 -10.37
CA PHE A 330 -11.70 -6.13 -11.51
C PHE A 330 -10.34 -6.75 -11.18
N SER A 331 -10.09 -7.98 -11.63
CA SER A 331 -8.78 -8.64 -11.53
C SER A 331 -7.92 -8.38 -12.77
N GLU A 332 -6.72 -8.96 -12.79
CA GLU A 332 -5.78 -8.83 -13.91
C GLU A 332 -6.31 -9.36 -15.25
N ASP A 333 -7.28 -10.26 -15.22
CA ASP A 333 -8.00 -10.75 -16.40
C ASP A 333 -9.11 -9.80 -16.88
N LEU A 334 -9.21 -8.61 -16.27
CA LEU A 334 -10.19 -7.58 -16.54
C LEU A 334 -11.63 -8.05 -16.34
N GLN A 335 -11.83 -9.05 -15.47
CA GLN A 335 -13.16 -9.51 -15.09
C GLN A 335 -13.47 -9.11 -13.64
N ARG A 336 -14.68 -8.57 -13.43
CA ARG A 336 -15.22 -8.36 -12.10
C ARG A 336 -15.75 -9.70 -11.60
N HIS A 337 -15.16 -10.21 -10.53
CA HIS A 337 -15.61 -11.44 -9.88
C HIS A 337 -16.51 -11.03 -8.72
N PRO A 338 -17.85 -11.02 -8.87
CA PRO A 338 -18.71 -10.73 -7.75
C PRO A 338 -18.43 -11.73 -6.63
N MET A 339 -18.13 -11.21 -5.45
CA MET A 339 -17.84 -11.98 -4.25
C MET A 339 -19.08 -12.66 -3.65
N GLY A 340 -20.11 -12.87 -4.47
CA GLY A 340 -21.37 -13.49 -4.12
C GLY A 340 -21.25 -15.00 -3.94
N ARG A 341 -22.26 -15.55 -3.28
CA ARG A 341 -22.43 -16.96 -3.01
C ARG A 341 -22.55 -17.76 -4.33
N GLY A 342 -21.47 -18.36 -4.82
CA GLY A 342 -21.53 -19.39 -5.88
C GLY A 342 -20.42 -19.44 -6.92
N GLU A 343 -19.56 -18.43 -7.04
CA GLU A 343 -18.55 -18.39 -8.13
C GLU A 343 -17.19 -18.98 -7.76
N LEU A 344 -16.80 -18.87 -6.49
CA LEU A 344 -15.59 -19.48 -5.98
C LEU A 344 -15.88 -20.93 -5.53
N PRO A 345 -15.12 -21.93 -6.02
CA PRO A 345 -15.22 -23.28 -5.49
C PRO A 345 -14.88 -23.23 -4.00
N THR A 346 -15.75 -23.83 -3.19
CA THR A 346 -15.55 -23.93 -1.75
C THR A 346 -14.34 -24.79 -1.43
N ALA A 347 -13.74 -24.59 -0.25
CA ALA A 347 -12.64 -25.40 0.25
C ALA A 347 -12.97 -26.90 0.17
N ALA A 348 -14.22 -27.29 0.46
CA ALA A 348 -14.67 -28.67 0.37
C ALA A 348 -14.57 -29.24 -1.06
N GLN A 349 -14.93 -28.44 -2.08
CA GLN A 349 -14.83 -28.83 -3.49
C GLN A 349 -13.37 -28.88 -3.96
N VAL A 350 -12.53 -27.93 -3.53
CA VAL A 350 -11.10 -27.90 -3.90
C VAL A 350 -10.35 -29.10 -3.29
N LEU A 351 -10.70 -29.49 -2.07
CA LEU A 351 -10.08 -30.60 -1.35
C LEU A 351 -10.69 -31.98 -1.69
N GLU A 352 -11.72 -32.00 -2.53
CA GLU A 352 -12.37 -33.22 -2.99
C GLU A 352 -11.36 -34.07 -3.80
N GLY A 353 -11.37 -35.38 -3.57
CA GLY A 353 -10.46 -36.31 -4.27
C GLY A 353 -9.00 -36.33 -3.79
N LEU A 354 -8.56 -35.37 -2.96
CA LEU A 354 -7.24 -35.43 -2.32
C LEU A 354 -7.17 -36.50 -1.22
N SER A 355 -5.99 -36.99 -0.89
CA SER A 355 -5.81 -37.91 0.24
C SER A 355 -5.87 -37.19 1.59
N ALA A 356 -5.98 -37.94 2.69
CA ALA A 356 -5.87 -37.39 4.03
C ALA A 356 -4.51 -36.72 4.29
N LEU A 357 -3.42 -37.26 3.71
CA LEU A 357 -2.08 -36.70 3.87
C LEU A 357 -1.94 -35.35 3.16
N SER A 358 -2.36 -35.27 1.90
CA SER A 358 -2.34 -34.03 1.12
C SER A 358 -3.25 -32.95 1.70
N ARG A 359 -4.46 -33.32 2.17
CA ARG A 359 -5.35 -32.37 2.88
C ARG A 359 -4.73 -31.88 4.20
N GLY A 360 -4.20 -32.80 5.01
CA GLY A 360 -3.57 -32.44 6.28
C GLY A 360 -2.34 -31.55 6.11
N ALA A 361 -1.57 -31.74 5.04
CA ALA A 361 -0.44 -30.89 4.69
C ALA A 361 -0.89 -29.47 4.32
N LEU A 362 -1.88 -29.35 3.42
CA LEU A 362 -2.40 -28.05 2.98
C LEU A 362 -3.10 -27.26 4.08
N LEU A 363 -3.78 -27.92 5.02
CA LEU A 363 -4.56 -27.27 6.08
C LEU A 363 -3.77 -27.01 7.37
N ASN A 364 -2.45 -27.23 7.35
CA ASN A 364 -1.60 -27.06 8.51
C ASN A 364 -1.27 -25.58 8.78
N ASP A 365 -1.32 -25.16 10.04
CA ASP A 365 -1.02 -23.77 10.44
C ASP A 365 0.36 -23.29 9.96
N VAL A 366 1.38 -24.16 10.09
CA VAL A 366 2.76 -23.83 9.71
C VAL A 366 2.88 -23.59 8.20
N PHE A 367 2.07 -24.30 7.40
CA PHE A 367 2.03 -24.07 5.95
C PHE A 367 1.45 -22.70 5.62
N PHE A 368 0.36 -22.29 6.28
CA PHE A 368 -0.25 -20.98 6.05
C PHE A 368 0.74 -19.85 6.36
N ASP A 369 1.36 -19.89 7.54
CA ASP A 369 2.27 -18.84 7.98
C ASP A 369 3.53 -18.80 7.11
N SER A 370 4.13 -19.97 6.84
CA SER A 370 5.35 -20.04 6.01
C SER A 370 5.09 -19.63 4.56
N ALA A 371 3.93 -19.99 3.97
CA ALA A 371 3.60 -19.63 2.59
C ALA A 371 3.43 -18.11 2.44
N LEU A 372 2.78 -17.46 3.41
CA LEU A 372 2.65 -16.00 3.42
C LEU A 372 3.99 -15.28 3.65
N GLU A 373 4.88 -15.84 4.46
CA GLU A 373 6.22 -15.28 4.71
C GLU A 373 7.12 -15.33 3.48
N GLU A 374 7.08 -16.44 2.73
CA GLU A 374 7.94 -16.66 1.56
C GLU A 374 7.41 -15.97 0.30
N ASP A 375 6.10 -16.08 0.00
CA ASP A 375 5.48 -15.48 -1.18
C ASP A 375 3.99 -15.16 -0.98
N ALA A 376 3.71 -14.03 -0.34
CA ALA A 376 2.36 -13.59 -0.02
C ALA A 376 1.44 -13.44 -1.25
N GLU A 377 1.97 -13.02 -2.41
CA GLU A 377 1.16 -12.76 -3.61
C GLU A 377 0.52 -14.06 -4.12
N THR A 378 1.31 -15.11 -4.32
CA THR A 378 0.80 -16.41 -4.77
C THR A 378 0.09 -17.15 -3.65
N ALA A 379 0.60 -17.09 -2.42
CA ALA A 379 0.02 -17.79 -1.28
C ALA A 379 -1.40 -17.31 -0.96
N CYS A 380 -1.67 -16.01 -1.04
CA CYS A 380 -2.99 -15.46 -0.72
C CYS A 380 -4.11 -16.09 -1.55
N GLU A 381 -3.92 -16.27 -2.86
CA GLU A 381 -4.95 -16.89 -3.72
C GLU A 381 -5.13 -18.38 -3.40
N LEU A 382 -4.03 -19.12 -3.21
CA LEU A 382 -4.10 -20.53 -2.81
C LEU A 382 -4.86 -20.70 -1.49
N LEU A 383 -4.44 -19.99 -0.46
CA LEU A 383 -4.99 -20.12 0.89
C LEU A 383 -6.44 -19.61 0.94
N LEU A 384 -6.81 -18.59 0.16
CA LEU A 384 -8.20 -18.15 0.03
C LEU A 384 -9.09 -19.30 -0.47
N ARG A 385 -8.69 -20.01 -1.53
CA ARG A 385 -9.45 -21.13 -2.10
C ARG A 385 -9.57 -22.32 -1.14
N LEU A 386 -8.57 -22.52 -0.29
CA LEU A 386 -8.57 -23.55 0.77
C LEU A 386 -9.41 -23.16 2.00
N SER A 387 -9.85 -21.91 2.07
CA SER A 387 -10.50 -21.35 3.27
C SER A 387 -11.98 -21.04 3.06
N VAL A 388 -12.35 -20.58 1.86
CA VAL A 388 -13.72 -20.16 1.53
C VAL A 388 -14.74 -21.28 1.78
N GLY A 389 -15.82 -20.96 2.50
CA GLY A 389 -16.91 -21.88 2.81
C GLY A 389 -16.66 -22.84 3.98
N ASN A 390 -15.52 -22.74 4.67
CA ASN A 390 -15.24 -23.49 5.89
C ASN A 390 -14.83 -22.54 7.03
N HIS A 391 -15.52 -22.64 8.16
CA HIS A 391 -15.33 -21.73 9.29
C HIS A 391 -13.93 -21.83 9.90
N GLU A 392 -13.44 -23.05 10.16
CA GLU A 392 -12.15 -23.27 10.82
C GLU A 392 -10.98 -22.76 9.98
N THR A 393 -10.98 -23.10 8.68
CA THR A 393 -9.89 -22.68 7.78
C THR A 393 -9.99 -21.20 7.42
N SER A 394 -11.19 -20.63 7.27
CA SER A 394 -11.37 -19.16 7.13
C SER A 394 -10.80 -18.40 8.33
N THR A 395 -11.08 -18.87 9.54
CA THR A 395 -10.59 -18.26 10.77
C THR A 395 -9.07 -18.36 10.87
N ARG A 396 -8.51 -19.54 10.57
CA ARG A 396 -7.06 -19.79 10.53
C ARG A 396 -6.38 -18.85 9.53
N PHE A 397 -6.88 -18.81 8.30
CA PHE A 397 -6.33 -17.95 7.25
C PHE A 397 -6.32 -16.49 7.65
N LEU A 398 -7.45 -16.01 8.19
CA LEU A 398 -7.58 -14.63 8.62
C LEU A 398 -6.59 -14.30 9.75
N ARG A 399 -6.35 -15.21 10.71
CA ARG A 399 -5.29 -15.01 11.72
C ARG A 399 -3.90 -14.93 11.09
N SER A 400 -3.55 -15.84 10.18
CA SER A 400 -2.25 -15.84 9.50
C SER A 400 -2.04 -14.57 8.68
N LEU A 401 -3.07 -14.09 7.96
CA LEU A 401 -3.03 -12.81 7.23
C LEU A 401 -2.78 -11.63 8.17
N LEU A 402 -3.51 -11.55 9.28
CA LEU A 402 -3.36 -10.46 10.26
C LEU A 402 -1.99 -10.52 10.94
N HIS A 403 -1.50 -11.71 11.28
CA HIS A 403 -0.16 -11.88 11.82
C HIS A 403 0.92 -11.42 10.83
N CYS A 404 0.81 -11.85 9.56
CA CYS A 404 1.69 -11.42 8.47
C CYS A 404 1.69 -9.88 8.36
N LEU A 405 0.52 -9.25 8.28
CA LEU A 405 0.37 -7.78 8.25
C LEU A 405 1.00 -7.07 9.45
N GLN A 406 1.00 -7.71 10.63
CA GLN A 406 1.62 -7.15 11.83
C GLN A 406 3.15 -7.31 11.83
N SER A 407 3.68 -8.42 11.32
CA SER A 407 5.12 -8.70 11.26
C SER A 407 5.81 -8.03 10.08
N THR A 408 5.09 -7.67 9.01
CA THR A 408 5.65 -6.99 7.85
C THR A 408 6.22 -5.61 8.23
N GLU A 409 7.44 -5.32 7.75
CA GLU A 409 8.11 -4.04 7.94
C GLU A 409 7.24 -2.87 7.44
N THR A 410 7.23 -1.75 8.16
CA THR A 410 6.56 -0.52 7.73
C THR A 410 7.38 0.18 6.65
N GLY A 411 6.75 0.55 5.52
CA GLY A 411 7.39 1.30 4.43
C GLY A 411 7.30 0.58 3.09
N TRP A 412 8.00 1.11 2.08
CA TRP A 412 7.87 0.65 0.68
C TRP A 412 8.27 -0.81 0.47
N LYS A 413 9.23 -1.34 1.25
CA LYS A 413 9.71 -2.73 1.13
C LYS A 413 8.63 -3.75 1.47
N GLY A 414 7.81 -3.45 2.48
CA GLY A 414 6.71 -4.32 2.91
C GLY A 414 5.41 -4.12 2.15
N GLN A 415 5.31 -3.09 1.30
CA GLN A 415 4.06 -2.70 0.65
C GLN A 415 3.46 -3.82 -0.23
N PRO A 416 4.22 -4.57 -1.05
CA PRO A 416 3.64 -5.65 -1.86
C PRO A 416 2.95 -6.73 -1.01
N VAL A 417 3.57 -7.12 0.11
CA VAL A 417 2.99 -8.08 1.07
C VAL A 417 1.72 -7.52 1.72
N VAL A 418 1.73 -6.23 2.08
CA VAL A 418 0.56 -5.55 2.65
C VAL A 418 -0.58 -5.51 1.62
N ASP A 419 -0.31 -5.18 0.37
CA ASP A 419 -1.31 -5.09 -0.69
C ASP A 419 -1.95 -6.48 -0.96
N ALA A 420 -1.13 -7.53 -1.05
CA ALA A 420 -1.60 -8.90 -1.21
C ALA A 420 -2.46 -9.36 -0.03
N CYS A 421 -1.99 -9.16 1.20
CA CYS A 421 -2.71 -9.56 2.41
C CYS A 421 -3.99 -8.74 2.60
N ALA A 422 -3.96 -7.42 2.34
CA ALA A 422 -5.14 -6.56 2.44
C ALA A 422 -6.24 -6.99 1.46
N LEU A 423 -5.85 -7.31 0.22
CA LEU A 423 -6.76 -7.88 -0.76
C LEU A 423 -7.32 -9.22 -0.28
N ALA A 424 -6.48 -10.12 0.25
CA ALA A 424 -6.95 -11.40 0.78
C ALA A 424 -7.91 -11.25 1.97
N VAL A 425 -7.65 -10.33 2.90
CA VAL A 425 -8.57 -10.02 4.02
C VAL A 425 -9.90 -9.51 3.49
N GLN A 426 -9.88 -8.58 2.52
CA GLN A 426 -11.09 -8.11 1.85
C GLN A 426 -11.86 -9.29 1.21
N ARG A 427 -11.15 -10.22 0.57
CA ARG A 427 -11.74 -11.41 -0.08
C ARG A 427 -12.33 -12.42 0.91
N VAL A 428 -11.70 -12.62 2.06
CA VAL A 428 -12.22 -13.51 3.12
C VAL A 428 -13.44 -12.89 3.79
N LEU A 429 -13.37 -11.61 4.16
CA LEU A 429 -14.46 -10.92 4.88
C LEU A 429 -15.66 -10.61 3.97
N GLY A 430 -15.43 -10.39 2.68
CA GLY A 430 -16.50 -10.13 1.72
C GLY A 430 -17.23 -11.39 1.24
N TYR A 431 -16.76 -12.59 1.57
CA TYR A 431 -17.47 -13.83 1.26
C TYR A 431 -18.70 -14.00 2.17
N GLU A 432 -19.88 -14.06 1.56
CA GLU A 432 -21.14 -14.23 2.28
C GLU A 432 -21.26 -15.63 2.90
N CYS A 433 -21.20 -15.69 4.23
CA CYS A 433 -21.29 -16.93 5.00
C CYS A 433 -21.99 -16.72 6.35
N ALA A 434 -22.45 -17.81 6.97
CA ALA A 434 -23.21 -17.76 8.23
C ALA A 434 -22.39 -17.23 9.42
N TYR A 435 -21.07 -17.30 9.34
CA TYR A 435 -20.12 -16.90 10.39
C TYR A 435 -19.35 -15.61 10.02
N GLN A 436 -19.85 -14.83 9.05
CA GLN A 436 -19.17 -13.61 8.57
C GLN A 436 -18.95 -12.58 9.69
N THR A 437 -19.92 -12.42 10.60
CA THR A 437 -19.80 -11.51 11.75
C THR A 437 -18.63 -11.92 12.66
N GLU A 438 -18.45 -13.21 12.92
CA GLU A 438 -17.34 -13.72 13.74
C GLU A 438 -15.97 -13.43 13.08
N LEU A 439 -15.89 -13.52 11.75
CA LEU A 439 -14.67 -13.15 11.00
C LEU A 439 -14.40 -11.64 11.07
N VAL A 440 -15.44 -10.80 10.98
CA VAL A 440 -15.29 -9.34 11.10
C VAL A 440 -14.80 -8.96 12.49
N GLU A 441 -15.37 -9.56 13.54
CA GLU A 441 -14.90 -9.36 14.92
C GLU A 441 -13.46 -9.83 15.11
N LEU A 442 -13.09 -10.98 14.53
CA LEU A 442 -11.71 -11.47 14.54
C LEU A 442 -10.75 -10.46 13.88
N ALA A 443 -11.13 -9.93 12.72
CA ALA A 443 -10.33 -8.97 11.97
C ALA A 443 -10.16 -7.63 12.68
N LEU A 444 -11.20 -7.13 13.35
CA LEU A 444 -11.19 -5.77 13.89
C LEU A 444 -10.73 -5.72 15.34
N VAL A 445 -11.25 -6.60 16.20
CA VAL A 445 -11.16 -6.44 17.66
C VAL A 445 -10.55 -7.61 18.42
N HIS A 446 -10.15 -8.70 17.75
CA HIS A 446 -9.45 -9.79 18.44
C HIS A 446 -8.21 -9.30 19.19
N SER A 447 -8.01 -9.76 20.42
CA SER A 447 -7.01 -9.23 21.35
C SER A 447 -5.57 -9.36 20.84
N GLU A 448 -5.28 -10.41 20.09
CA GLU A 448 -3.93 -10.72 19.60
C GLU A 448 -3.67 -10.17 18.19
N CYS A 449 -4.67 -10.24 17.30
CA CYS A 449 -4.46 -10.02 15.87
C CYS A 449 -5.35 -8.92 15.25
N GLY A 450 -6.37 -8.44 15.96
CA GLY A 450 -7.33 -7.49 15.41
C GLY A 450 -6.68 -6.14 15.06
N LEU A 451 -7.10 -5.52 13.96
CA LEU A 451 -6.52 -4.27 13.46
C LEU A 451 -6.66 -3.12 14.47
N LEU A 452 -7.83 -2.94 15.09
CA LEU A 452 -8.08 -1.90 16.08
C LEU A 452 -7.41 -2.22 17.42
N SER A 453 -7.51 -3.47 17.86
CA SER A 453 -6.90 -3.93 19.11
C SER A 453 -5.38 -3.84 19.09
N SER A 454 -4.75 -4.24 17.98
CA SER A 454 -3.30 -4.15 17.79
C SER A 454 -2.82 -2.70 17.69
N ALA A 455 -3.57 -1.82 17.00
CA ALA A 455 -3.28 -0.38 16.95
C ALA A 455 -3.29 0.24 18.35
N ARG A 456 -4.37 0.01 19.12
CA ARG A 456 -4.52 0.53 20.48
C ARG A 456 -3.47 -0.06 21.44
N SER A 457 -3.16 -1.35 21.31
CA SER A 457 -2.12 -2.01 22.11
C SER A 457 -0.74 -1.44 21.84
N ARG A 458 -0.37 -1.25 20.56
CA ARG A 458 0.92 -0.66 20.17
C ARG A 458 1.04 0.78 20.63
N GLU A 459 -0.04 1.55 20.53
CA GLU A 459 -0.08 2.93 20.99
C GLU A 459 0.15 3.06 22.50
N LYS A 460 -0.46 2.18 23.31
CA LYS A 460 -0.22 2.13 24.77
C LYS A 460 1.24 1.82 25.14
N LEU A 461 1.97 1.16 24.25
CA LEU A 461 3.39 0.84 24.46
C LEU A 461 4.33 1.98 24.08
N ARG A 462 3.83 3.03 23.38
CA ARG A 462 4.64 4.17 22.92
C ARG A 462 5.52 4.81 24.01
N PRO A 463 5.05 5.05 25.26
CA PRO A 463 5.89 5.65 26.30
C PRO A 463 7.14 4.82 26.65
N ARG A 464 7.14 3.51 26.35
CA ARG A 464 8.30 2.63 26.56
C ARG A 464 9.36 2.74 25.47
N TYR A 465 9.03 3.38 24.34
CA TYR A 465 9.86 3.50 23.15
C TYR A 465 9.98 4.98 22.76
N VAL A 466 10.81 5.70 23.51
CA VAL A 466 10.92 7.17 23.50
C VAL A 466 11.27 7.78 22.13
N ASN A 467 11.87 7.01 21.20
CA ASN A 467 12.41 7.54 19.93
C ASN A 467 12.09 6.66 18.71
N THR A 468 10.86 6.17 18.57
CA THR A 468 10.56 5.18 17.53
C THR A 468 9.34 5.54 16.69
N ALA A 469 9.57 6.21 15.56
CA ALA A 469 8.55 6.51 14.54
C ALA A 469 7.79 5.27 14.02
N HIS A 470 8.29 4.06 14.30
CA HIS A 470 7.63 2.80 13.94
C HIS A 470 6.24 2.63 14.60
N VAL A 471 6.00 3.17 15.81
CA VAL A 471 4.68 3.04 16.45
C VAL A 471 3.61 3.85 15.70
N PRO A 472 3.81 5.17 15.46
CA PRO A 472 2.90 5.96 14.63
C PRO A 472 2.65 5.37 13.24
N LEU A 473 3.71 4.94 12.54
CA LEU A 473 3.60 4.33 11.22
C LEU A 473 2.79 3.03 11.23
N PHE A 474 2.96 2.20 12.27
CA PHE A 474 2.17 0.98 12.45
C PHE A 474 0.69 1.31 12.66
N VAL A 475 0.36 2.22 13.58
CA VAL A 475 -1.04 2.61 13.87
C VAL A 475 -1.69 3.22 12.62
N TYR A 476 -0.96 4.08 11.89
CA TYR A 476 -1.42 4.64 10.63
C TYR A 476 -1.75 3.53 9.61
N ARG A 477 -0.88 2.52 9.44
CA ARG A 477 -1.15 1.39 8.54
C ARG A 477 -2.43 0.64 8.91
N GLN A 478 -2.65 0.37 10.20
CA GLN A 478 -3.88 -0.29 10.66
C GLN A 478 -5.12 0.55 10.32
N LEU A 479 -5.06 1.87 10.52
CA LEU A 479 -6.14 2.78 10.15
C LEU A 479 -6.44 2.75 8.64
N VAL A 480 -5.40 2.78 7.80
CA VAL A 480 -5.58 2.68 6.33
C VAL A 480 -6.32 1.39 5.97
N LEU A 481 -5.89 0.24 6.53
CA LEU A 481 -6.53 -1.05 6.29
C LEU A 481 -8.00 -1.05 6.75
N VAL A 482 -8.30 -0.50 7.93
CA VAL A 482 -9.68 -0.41 8.44
C VAL A 482 -10.57 0.42 7.51
N LEU A 483 -10.09 1.57 7.01
CA LEU A 483 -10.86 2.42 6.11
C LEU A 483 -11.02 1.82 4.71
N GLU A 484 -10.02 1.09 4.21
CA GLU A 484 -10.15 0.29 2.97
C GLU A 484 -11.18 -0.82 3.12
N LEU A 485 -11.14 -1.58 4.23
CA LEU A 485 -12.13 -2.62 4.50
C LEU A 485 -13.54 -2.04 4.67
N ARG A 486 -13.68 -0.88 5.34
CA ARG A 486 -14.97 -0.17 5.45
C ARG A 486 -15.53 0.18 4.08
N ALA A 487 -14.69 0.68 3.17
CA ALA A 487 -15.12 1.09 1.84
C ALA A 487 -15.54 -0.10 0.96
N ARG A 488 -14.88 -1.24 1.12
CA ARG A 488 -14.98 -2.37 0.18
C ARG A 488 -15.77 -3.58 0.68
N VAL A 489 -16.00 -3.71 1.99
CA VAL A 489 -16.68 -4.84 2.60
C VAL A 489 -17.92 -4.37 3.36
N PRO A 490 -19.15 -4.57 2.84
CA PRO A 490 -20.37 -4.09 3.48
C PRO A 490 -20.54 -4.54 4.93
N ALA A 491 -20.20 -5.80 5.24
CA ALA A 491 -20.26 -6.34 6.59
C ALA A 491 -19.35 -5.58 7.58
N VAL A 492 -18.16 -5.17 7.14
CA VAL A 492 -17.23 -4.34 7.94
C VAL A 492 -17.80 -2.94 8.15
N SER A 493 -18.36 -2.34 7.10
CA SER A 493 -18.99 -1.01 7.17
C SER A 493 -20.13 -0.97 8.20
N VAL A 494 -21.05 -1.94 8.13
CA VAL A 494 -22.17 -2.10 9.07
C VAL A 494 -21.65 -2.29 10.50
N TRP A 495 -20.63 -3.13 10.68
CA TRP A 495 -20.06 -3.38 11.99
C TRP A 495 -19.39 -2.13 12.59
N LEU A 496 -18.59 -1.40 11.80
CA LEU A 496 -17.89 -0.19 12.25
C LEU A 496 -18.86 0.94 12.61
N ALA A 497 -19.97 1.07 11.89
CA ALA A 497 -21.03 2.03 12.21
C ALA A 497 -21.67 1.71 13.57
N ALA A 498 -21.90 0.42 13.88
CA ALA A 498 -22.44 -0.02 15.16
C ALA A 498 -21.44 0.12 16.33
N HIS A 499 -20.14 0.07 16.06
CA HIS A 499 -19.07 0.05 17.08
C HIS A 499 -18.18 1.30 17.06
N ARG A 500 -18.75 2.47 16.76
CA ARG A 500 -18.03 3.75 16.63
C ARG A 500 -17.02 4.04 17.76
N LYS A 501 -17.40 3.77 19.02
CA LYS A 501 -16.56 4.01 20.22
C LYS A 501 -15.22 3.25 20.22
N GLU A 502 -15.12 2.14 19.48
CA GLU A 502 -13.89 1.36 19.43
C GLU A 502 -12.77 2.04 18.62
N TRP A 503 -13.13 2.93 17.70
CA TRP A 503 -12.19 3.48 16.71
C TRP A 503 -12.27 4.99 16.54
N GLU A 504 -13.25 5.68 17.13
CA GLU A 504 -13.36 7.15 17.07
C GLU A 504 -12.12 7.89 17.58
N TRP A 505 -11.39 7.29 18.53
CA TRP A 505 -10.14 7.83 19.07
C TRP A 505 -9.06 8.01 17.99
N LEU A 506 -9.12 7.25 16.89
CA LEU A 506 -8.18 7.38 15.77
C LEU A 506 -8.28 8.74 15.09
N TYR A 507 -9.43 9.41 15.17
CA TYR A 507 -9.60 10.74 14.57
C TYR A 507 -8.72 11.76 15.28
N GLU A 508 -8.87 11.88 16.59
CA GLU A 508 -8.08 12.82 17.39
C GLU A 508 -6.60 12.45 17.36
N TRP A 509 -6.30 11.15 17.42
CA TRP A 509 -4.94 10.65 17.28
C TRP A 509 -4.32 11.06 15.94
N LEU A 510 -4.98 10.83 14.80
CA LEU A 510 -4.43 11.18 13.49
C LEU A 510 -4.36 12.70 13.30
N ARG A 511 -5.35 13.45 13.81
CA ARG A 511 -5.39 14.92 13.77
C ARG A 511 -4.11 15.51 14.34
N LEU A 512 -3.67 15.02 15.50
CA LEU A 512 -2.48 15.48 16.20
C LEU A 512 -1.19 14.85 15.66
N GLU A 513 -1.16 13.52 15.47
CA GLU A 513 0.04 12.79 15.06
C GLU A 513 0.49 13.15 13.64
N SER A 514 -0.45 13.47 12.73
CA SER A 514 -0.12 13.88 11.34
C SER A 514 0.64 15.20 11.24
N LEU A 515 0.69 15.99 12.33
CA LEU A 515 1.50 17.21 12.43
C LEU A 515 2.91 16.93 12.98
N GLN A 516 3.16 15.73 13.48
CA GLN A 516 4.44 15.35 14.07
C GLN A 516 5.40 14.79 13.00
N PRO A 517 6.73 14.92 13.21
CA PRO A 517 7.74 14.36 12.30
C PRO A 517 7.62 12.84 12.09
N SER A 518 7.04 12.11 13.05
CA SER A 518 6.78 10.68 12.99
C SER A 518 5.90 10.25 11.80
N LEU A 519 5.01 11.13 11.33
CA LEU A 519 4.19 10.96 10.14
C LEU A 519 4.51 12.01 9.05
N GLY A 520 5.71 12.59 9.10
CA GLY A 520 6.20 13.56 8.12
C GLY A 520 5.62 14.97 8.24
N GLY A 521 4.87 15.25 9.31
CA GLY A 521 4.31 16.57 9.60
C GLY A 521 5.33 17.54 10.19
N ARG A 522 4.94 18.82 10.27
CA ARG A 522 5.70 19.87 10.96
C ARG A 522 4.77 20.77 11.77
N LEU A 523 4.70 20.52 13.08
CA LEU A 523 3.84 21.21 14.04
C LEU A 523 4.05 22.74 14.05
N ALA A 524 5.28 23.22 13.92
CA ALA A 524 5.61 24.64 13.93
C ALA A 524 4.85 25.44 12.85
N VAL A 525 4.63 24.82 11.70
CA VAL A 525 3.92 25.42 10.55
C VAL A 525 2.57 24.77 10.28
N LEU A 526 2.05 23.98 11.22
CA LEU A 526 0.79 23.23 11.11
C LEU A 526 0.67 22.41 9.80
N ARG A 527 1.82 21.95 9.27
CA ARG A 527 1.88 21.25 7.99
C ARG A 527 1.70 19.75 8.19
N ARG A 528 0.89 19.16 7.32
CA ARG A 528 0.70 17.71 7.18
C ARG A 528 1.25 17.23 5.85
N GLU A 529 1.60 15.95 5.79
CA GLU A 529 1.74 15.27 4.51
C GLU A 529 0.37 15.14 3.81
N PRO A 530 0.27 15.36 2.49
CA PRO A 530 -1.01 15.31 1.76
C PRO A 530 -1.79 14.00 1.98
N ALA A 531 -1.10 12.86 1.94
CA ALA A 531 -1.74 11.55 2.15
C ALA A 531 -2.36 11.40 3.55
N LYS A 532 -1.79 12.04 4.58
CA LYS A 532 -2.30 11.98 5.96
C LYS A 532 -3.49 12.90 6.15
N LEU A 533 -3.48 14.07 5.51
CA LEU A 533 -4.61 14.99 5.48
C LEU A 533 -5.81 14.33 4.79
N GLU A 534 -5.57 13.68 3.65
CA GLU A 534 -6.60 12.93 2.93
C GLU A 534 -7.20 11.81 3.79
N MET A 535 -6.35 11.06 4.50
CA MET A 535 -6.81 10.04 5.43
C MET A 535 -7.63 10.60 6.59
N LEU A 536 -7.28 11.80 7.09
CA LEU A 536 -8.03 12.50 8.14
C LEU A 536 -9.42 12.93 7.64
N TRP A 537 -9.54 13.39 6.40
CA TRP A 537 -10.83 13.68 5.79
C TRP A 537 -11.70 12.43 5.64
N ARG A 538 -11.14 11.33 5.11
CA ARG A 538 -11.85 10.05 5.00
C ARG A 538 -12.33 9.54 6.36
N LEU A 539 -11.49 9.66 7.38
CA LEU A 539 -11.83 9.27 8.75
C LEU A 539 -12.93 10.15 9.33
N GLY A 540 -12.85 11.47 9.11
CA GLY A 540 -13.88 12.44 9.51
C GLY A 540 -15.23 12.15 8.85
N GLU A 541 -15.26 11.94 7.54
CA GLU A 541 -16.47 11.56 6.78
C GLU A 541 -17.05 10.24 7.32
N ALA A 542 -16.19 9.25 7.57
CA ALA A 542 -16.62 7.95 8.06
C ALA A 542 -17.18 7.97 9.50
N LEU A 543 -16.71 8.90 10.32
CA LEU A 543 -17.15 9.12 11.70
C LEU A 543 -18.17 10.25 11.85
N GLU A 544 -18.56 10.93 10.77
CA GLU A 544 -19.41 12.13 10.82
C GLU A 544 -18.80 13.24 11.71
N ILE A 545 -17.48 13.42 11.65
CA ILE A 545 -16.74 14.48 12.35
C ILE A 545 -16.27 15.50 11.30
N PRO A 546 -16.78 16.75 11.33
CA PRO A 546 -16.39 17.77 10.36
C PRO A 546 -14.92 18.14 10.55
N TYR A 547 -14.17 18.17 9.45
CA TYR A 547 -12.79 18.64 9.47
C TYR A 547 -12.74 20.14 9.76
N GLN A 548 -11.84 20.52 10.67
CA GLN A 548 -11.52 21.90 10.97
C GLN A 548 -10.02 22.10 10.72
N GLU A 549 -9.67 23.15 9.99
CA GLU A 549 -8.26 23.48 9.75
C GLU A 549 -7.61 23.93 11.06
N GLU A 550 -6.37 23.48 11.29
CA GLU A 550 -5.64 23.86 12.48
C GLU A 550 -5.21 25.32 12.39
N GLN A 551 -5.38 26.02 13.50
CA GLN A 551 -5.04 27.43 13.62
C GLN A 551 -4.34 27.71 14.95
N ARG A 552 -3.43 28.69 14.88
CA ARG A 552 -2.91 29.42 16.03
C ARG A 552 -3.33 30.87 15.92
N ARG A 553 -3.75 31.46 17.02
CA ARG A 553 -4.17 32.86 17.09
C ARG A 553 -3.34 33.60 18.11
N TYR A 554 -2.84 34.76 17.76
CA TYR A 554 -2.11 35.66 18.65
C TYR A 554 -2.91 36.92 18.87
N VAL A 555 -2.91 37.43 20.10
CA VAL A 555 -3.46 38.75 20.41
C VAL A 555 -2.32 39.75 20.49
N VAL A 556 -2.46 40.85 19.76
CA VAL A 556 -1.55 42.00 19.80
C VAL A 556 -2.27 43.13 20.54
N GLU A 557 -1.70 43.56 21.67
CA GLU A 557 -2.28 44.58 22.53
C GLU A 557 -1.24 45.61 22.97
N GLY A 558 -1.71 46.81 23.32
CA GLY A 558 -0.84 47.85 23.87
C GLY A 558 0.08 48.53 22.85
N ALA A 559 -0.11 48.32 21.54
CA ALA A 559 0.61 49.09 20.54
C ALA A 559 0.13 50.56 20.53
N GLY A 560 1.06 51.51 20.54
CA GLY A 560 0.78 52.95 20.44
C GLY A 560 0.14 53.34 19.10
N TYR A 561 0.33 52.54 18.05
CA TYR A 561 -0.47 52.60 16.84
C TYR A 561 -1.71 51.71 17.00
N ALA A 562 -2.82 52.30 17.41
CA ALA A 562 -4.05 51.56 17.74
C ALA A 562 -4.53 50.56 16.66
N PRO A 563 -4.44 50.84 15.34
CA PRO A 563 -4.97 49.96 14.30
C PRO A 563 -4.35 48.55 14.22
N VAL A 564 -3.09 48.36 14.65
CA VAL A 564 -2.44 47.04 14.64
C VAL A 564 -2.81 46.18 15.85
N ASN A 565 -3.56 46.71 16.82
CA ASN A 565 -4.07 45.88 17.92
C ASN A 565 -5.23 45.00 17.44
N GLY A 566 -5.27 43.76 17.91
CA GLY A 566 -6.31 42.80 17.59
C GLY A 566 -5.84 41.36 17.59
N VAL A 567 -6.71 40.47 17.12
CA VAL A 567 -6.41 39.04 17.00
C VAL A 567 -5.88 38.75 15.59
N TYR A 568 -4.70 38.15 15.56
CA TYR A 568 -3.99 37.70 14.38
C TYR A 568 -4.19 36.20 14.23
N VAL A 569 -4.73 35.76 13.11
CA VAL A 569 -5.03 34.35 12.81
C VAL A 569 -3.98 33.80 11.85
N SER A 570 -3.48 32.60 12.11
CA SER A 570 -2.52 31.94 11.21
C SER A 570 -3.05 31.83 9.79
N THR A 571 -2.19 32.09 8.81
CA THR A 571 -2.53 31.99 7.38
C THR A 571 -1.85 30.79 6.72
N SER A 572 -2.24 30.48 5.48
CA SER A 572 -1.59 29.46 4.65
C SER A 572 -0.18 29.82 4.18
N HIS A 573 0.24 31.09 4.34
CA HIS A 573 1.56 31.56 3.91
C HIS A 573 2.61 31.26 4.97
N ILE A 574 3.72 30.68 4.52
CA ILE A 574 4.89 30.38 5.35
C ILE A 574 6.02 31.33 4.94
N HIS A 575 6.66 31.97 5.91
CA HIS A 575 7.81 32.84 5.68
C HIS A 575 8.92 32.53 6.68
N ASP A 576 10.17 32.43 6.20
CA ASP A 576 11.33 31.96 6.98
C ASP A 576 11.01 30.71 7.83
N ASN A 577 10.34 29.72 7.22
CA ASN A 577 9.94 28.48 7.89
C ASN A 577 9.00 28.65 9.10
N CYS A 578 8.34 29.79 9.26
CA CYS A 578 7.35 30.09 10.30
C CYS A 578 5.98 30.40 9.70
N LEU A 579 4.94 30.24 10.52
CA LEU A 579 3.61 30.75 10.18
C LEU A 579 3.62 32.26 10.11
N THR A 580 2.84 32.77 9.16
CA THR A 580 2.42 34.16 9.15
C THR A 580 1.02 34.27 9.76
N TYR A 581 0.71 35.40 10.37
CA TYR A 581 -0.58 35.65 10.99
C TYR A 581 -1.16 36.96 10.48
N ALA A 582 -2.47 37.01 10.25
CA ALA A 582 -3.16 38.16 9.70
C ALA A 582 -4.24 38.68 10.65
N CYS A 583 -4.30 40.00 10.82
CA CYS A 583 -5.42 40.71 11.42
C CYS A 583 -6.16 41.50 10.34
N VAL A 584 -7.30 40.98 9.90
CA VAL A 584 -8.12 41.60 8.86
C VAL A 584 -9.00 42.69 9.49
N LYS A 585 -8.84 43.92 9.01
CA LYS A 585 -9.73 45.07 9.27
C LYS A 585 -10.49 45.40 7.98
N PRO A 586 -11.54 46.25 8.02
CA PRO A 586 -12.40 46.51 6.85
C PRO A 586 -11.66 46.91 5.57
N ASP A 587 -10.60 47.72 5.68
CA ASP A 587 -9.87 48.27 4.52
C ASP A 587 -8.39 47.88 4.49
N ILE A 588 -7.91 47.12 5.47
CA ILE A 588 -6.48 46.83 5.64
C ILE A 588 -6.26 45.50 6.35
N GLU A 589 -5.24 44.76 5.94
CA GLU A 589 -4.78 43.55 6.62
C GLU A 589 -3.38 43.78 7.17
N TYR A 590 -3.22 43.62 8.48
CA TYR A 590 -1.92 43.66 9.13
C TYR A 590 -1.37 42.25 9.28
N THR A 591 -0.06 42.10 9.08
CA THR A 591 0.64 40.82 9.08
C THR A 591 1.68 40.76 10.19
N LEU A 592 1.71 39.64 10.91
CA LEU A 592 2.74 39.27 11.85
C LEU A 592 3.55 38.11 11.25
N PHE A 593 4.86 38.30 11.04
CA PHE A 593 5.71 37.30 10.38
C PHE A 593 7.16 37.38 10.84
N ARG A 594 7.92 36.29 10.67
CA ARG A 594 9.36 36.23 10.92
C ARG A 594 10.13 36.41 9.62
N CYS A 595 11.20 37.18 9.62
CA CYS A 595 12.09 37.38 8.47
C CYS A 595 13.54 37.06 8.85
N CYS A 596 14.29 36.48 7.90
CA CYS A 596 15.73 36.27 8.00
C CYS A 596 16.45 37.39 7.25
N MET A 597 17.19 38.21 7.99
CA MET A 597 17.96 39.32 7.46
C MET A 597 19.18 38.82 6.66
N PRO A 598 19.80 39.65 5.80
CA PRO A 598 21.03 39.29 5.08
C PRO A 598 22.17 38.87 6.02
N SER A 599 22.24 39.50 7.20
CA SER A 599 23.15 39.18 8.30
C SER A 599 22.89 37.84 8.99
N LYS A 600 21.90 37.06 8.53
CA LYS A 600 21.38 35.82 9.15
C LYS A 600 20.70 36.01 10.51
N ALA A 601 20.63 37.24 11.02
CA ALA A 601 19.79 37.56 12.15
C ALA A 601 18.31 37.38 11.78
N ARG A 602 17.48 36.94 12.74
CA ARG A 602 16.04 36.83 12.53
C ARG A 602 15.29 37.87 13.32
N ARG A 603 14.19 38.36 12.75
CA ARG A 603 13.32 39.35 13.39
C ARG A 603 11.87 39.00 13.11
N TRP A 604 11.02 39.13 14.12
CA TRP A 604 9.58 39.19 13.91
C TRP A 604 9.16 40.63 13.64
N TYR A 605 8.21 40.79 12.73
CA TYR A 605 7.69 42.07 12.28
C TYR A 605 6.17 42.10 12.40
N LEU A 606 5.68 43.29 12.76
CA LEU A 606 4.27 43.66 12.68
C LEU A 606 4.13 44.75 11.63
N SER A 607 3.55 44.39 10.49
CA SER A 607 3.62 45.22 9.28
C SER A 607 2.30 45.24 8.53
N TYR A 608 2.17 46.20 7.62
CA TYR A 608 1.21 46.14 6.53
C TYR A 608 1.97 45.78 5.25
N SER A 609 1.51 44.78 4.51
CA SER A 609 2.11 44.40 3.23
C SER A 609 1.03 44.28 2.15
N PRO A 610 1.11 45.08 1.07
CA PRO A 610 0.16 45.00 -0.03
C PRO A 610 0.34 43.71 -0.87
N ASN A 611 1.51 43.06 -0.79
CA ASN A 611 1.77 41.79 -1.47
C ASN A 611 2.46 40.78 -0.55
N LYS A 612 1.72 39.76 -0.13
CA LYS A 612 2.19 38.71 0.78
C LYS A 612 3.33 37.85 0.22
N SER A 613 3.55 37.85 -1.10
CA SER A 613 4.69 37.16 -1.70
C SER A 613 6.01 37.93 -1.61
N LEU A 614 5.96 39.20 -1.19
CA LEU A 614 7.11 40.09 -1.02
C LEU A 614 7.31 40.51 0.45
N LEU A 615 6.86 39.69 1.39
CA LEU A 615 7.12 39.91 2.81
C LEU A 615 8.64 39.96 3.09
N GLY A 616 9.03 40.84 4.00
CA GLY A 616 10.43 41.12 4.33
C GLY A 616 11.15 42.03 3.33
N THR A 617 10.41 42.74 2.48
CA THR A 617 10.99 43.68 1.49
C THR A 617 10.60 45.13 1.78
N MET A 618 11.22 46.07 1.06
CA MET A 618 10.94 47.51 1.20
C MET A 618 9.51 47.92 0.82
N SER A 619 8.70 47.00 0.26
CA SER A 619 7.27 47.27 0.02
C SER A 619 6.43 47.19 1.29
N ASP A 620 6.98 46.65 2.38
CA ASP A 620 6.28 46.49 3.64
C ASP A 620 6.32 47.80 4.45
N GLU A 621 5.18 48.17 5.01
CA GLU A 621 5.09 49.24 6.01
C GLU A 621 5.21 48.61 7.40
N ASP A 622 6.43 48.54 7.92
CA ASP A 622 6.74 47.97 9.23
C ASP A 622 6.38 48.94 10.37
N PHE A 623 5.73 48.45 11.43
CA PHE A 623 5.38 49.24 12.61
C PHE A 623 6.24 48.89 13.81
N TYR A 624 6.38 47.59 14.10
CA TYR A 624 7.14 47.10 15.25
C TYR A 624 7.94 45.87 14.87
N PHE A 625 9.08 45.66 15.54
CA PHE A 625 9.91 44.48 15.33
C PHE A 625 10.52 43.97 16.63
N VAL A 626 10.90 42.69 16.68
CA VAL A 626 11.64 42.09 17.79
C VAL A 626 12.70 41.13 17.25
N GLN A 627 13.89 41.13 17.83
CA GLN A 627 14.94 40.17 17.48
C GLN A 627 14.57 38.78 17.97
N SER A 628 14.96 37.76 17.21
CA SER A 628 14.56 36.37 17.46
C SER A 628 15.69 35.42 17.10
N HIS A 629 15.77 34.30 17.81
CA HIS A 629 16.72 33.23 17.52
C HIS A 629 16.21 32.32 16.38
N ILE A 630 17.10 31.43 15.90
CA ILE A 630 16.75 30.45 14.86
C ILE A 630 15.63 29.50 15.28
N ASP A 631 15.67 29.09 16.55
CA ASP A 631 14.77 28.10 17.13
C ASP A 631 13.45 28.71 17.60
N ASP A 632 13.34 30.05 17.60
CA ASP A 632 12.13 30.78 17.99
C ASP A 632 11.11 30.78 16.85
N GLU A 633 10.38 29.68 16.71
CA GLU A 633 9.37 29.51 15.66
C GLU A 633 8.02 30.18 15.98
N SER A 634 7.90 30.80 17.16
CA SER A 634 6.73 31.56 17.62
C SER A 634 7.06 33.04 17.89
N PRO A 635 6.10 33.97 17.71
CA PRO A 635 6.27 35.38 18.06
C PRO A 635 6.63 35.57 19.55
N PRO A 636 7.67 36.37 19.87
CA PRO A 636 8.00 36.70 21.25
C PRO A 636 6.92 37.54 21.94
N ILE A 637 6.70 37.29 23.24
CA ILE A 637 5.73 38.04 24.04
C ILE A 637 6.15 39.48 24.26
N GLU A 638 7.43 39.69 24.56
CA GLU A 638 8.03 40.97 24.93
C GLU A 638 9.28 41.26 24.08
N GLY A 639 9.91 42.42 24.29
CA GLY A 639 11.14 42.82 23.58
C GLY A 639 10.91 43.55 22.26
N TRP A 640 9.65 43.85 21.92
CA TRP A 640 9.27 44.63 20.75
C TRP A 640 9.84 46.05 20.79
N LYS A 641 10.26 46.54 19.62
CA LYS A 641 10.81 47.88 19.39
C LYS A 641 9.99 48.60 18.32
N VAL A 642 9.90 49.92 18.45
CA VAL A 642 9.26 50.79 17.46
C VAL A 642 10.13 50.85 16.20
N TRP A 643 9.52 50.71 15.01
CA TRP A 643 10.22 50.93 13.75
C TRP A 643 10.33 52.44 13.46
N LEU A 644 11.51 53.02 13.74
CA LEU A 644 11.72 54.47 13.68
C LEU A 644 11.54 55.09 12.29
N LYS A 645 11.66 54.29 11.22
CA LYS A 645 11.46 54.73 9.84
C LYS A 645 9.97 54.92 9.48
N ASN A 646 9.05 54.50 10.34
CA ASN A 646 7.61 54.68 10.15
C ASN A 646 7.03 55.66 11.18
N GLU A 647 6.64 56.86 10.75
CA GLU A 647 6.08 57.91 11.62
C GLU A 647 4.76 57.51 12.32
N LYS A 648 4.04 56.52 11.79
CA LYS A 648 2.80 56.00 12.40
C LYS A 648 3.11 55.11 13.61
N ALA A 649 4.28 54.47 13.64
CA ALA A 649 4.70 53.61 14.73
C ALA A 649 5.07 54.44 15.95
N LYS A 650 4.33 54.29 17.04
CA LYS A 650 4.51 55.07 18.27
C LYS A 650 4.59 54.17 19.49
N PRO A 651 5.31 54.58 20.55
CA PRO A 651 5.21 53.93 21.85
C PRO A 651 3.77 54.09 22.42
N PRO A 652 3.29 53.17 23.27
CA PRO A 652 3.97 51.97 23.76
C PRO A 652 4.17 50.88 22.68
N VAL A 653 5.11 49.96 22.92
CA VAL A 653 5.35 48.79 22.05
C VAL A 653 4.31 47.71 22.34
N PRO A 654 3.93 46.87 21.35
CA PRO A 654 2.95 45.82 21.56
C PRO A 654 3.44 44.73 22.52
N THR A 655 2.48 44.06 23.13
CA THR A 655 2.64 42.71 23.70
C THR A 655 1.95 41.72 22.78
N VAL A 656 2.58 40.57 22.50
CA VAL A 656 2.05 39.57 21.57
C VAL A 656 1.92 38.22 22.26
N ARG A 657 0.69 37.80 22.59
CA ARG A 657 0.47 36.56 23.35
C ARG A 657 -0.30 35.55 22.54
N LEU A 658 -0.02 34.26 22.74
CA LEU A 658 -0.87 33.20 22.20
C LEU A 658 -2.26 33.36 22.81
N HIS A 659 -3.26 33.56 21.96
CA HIS A 659 -4.66 33.75 22.34
C HIS A 659 -5.41 32.42 22.36
N SER A 660 -5.20 31.59 21.35
CA SER A 660 -5.78 30.24 21.27
C SER A 660 -5.01 29.38 20.29
N SER A 661 -4.87 28.09 20.60
CA SER A 661 -4.30 27.08 19.71
C SER A 661 -5.23 25.87 19.63
N THR A 662 -5.52 25.43 18.40
CA THR A 662 -6.25 24.19 18.11
C THR A 662 -5.45 22.92 18.43
N VAL A 663 -4.13 23.08 18.65
CA VAL A 663 -3.16 22.04 18.97
C VAL A 663 -2.48 22.28 20.32
N ALA A 664 -3.14 23.00 21.24
CA ALA A 664 -2.59 23.37 22.55
C ALA A 664 -1.99 22.18 23.34
N ALA A 665 -2.59 20.99 23.23
CA ALA A 665 -2.09 19.76 23.86
C ALA A 665 -0.66 19.36 23.43
N LEU A 666 -0.20 19.82 22.26
CA LEU A 666 1.14 19.57 21.73
C LEU A 666 2.10 20.76 21.91
N ASP A 667 1.57 21.95 22.18
CA ASP A 667 2.35 23.20 22.31
C ASP A 667 3.05 23.30 23.69
N GLY A 668 2.88 22.32 24.59
CA GLY A 668 3.59 22.24 25.88
C GLY A 668 2.98 23.05 27.02
N GLU A 669 1.88 23.78 26.77
CA GLU A 669 1.09 24.47 27.81
C GLU A 669 0.00 23.55 28.37
N GLY A 670 0.43 22.58 29.17
CA GLY A 670 -0.45 21.69 29.92
C GLY A 670 -0.26 21.84 31.43
N ASP A 671 -0.48 23.03 31.99
CA ASP A 671 -1.01 23.17 33.35
C ASP A 671 -1.49 24.60 33.66
N GLY A 672 -2.73 24.72 34.15
CA GLY A 672 -3.42 25.96 34.55
C GLY A 672 -4.02 26.73 33.37
N VAL A 673 -5.34 26.91 33.19
CA VAL A 673 -6.31 27.44 34.16
C VAL A 673 -7.73 27.19 33.61
N ASP A 674 -8.65 26.84 34.52
CA ASP A 674 -10.12 26.93 34.46
C ASP A 674 -10.96 26.00 33.56
N ALA A 675 -11.28 24.83 34.11
CA ALA A 675 -12.62 24.24 33.99
C ALA A 675 -13.39 24.46 35.32
N SER A 676 -13.93 25.66 35.51
CA SER A 676 -14.91 25.92 36.57
C SER A 676 -16.31 25.58 36.05
N GLY A 677 -16.71 24.32 36.23
CA GLY A 677 -18.12 23.89 36.20
C GLY A 677 -18.64 23.75 37.64
N PRO A 678 -19.88 24.17 37.95
CA PRO A 678 -20.37 24.24 39.33
C PRO A 678 -20.82 22.88 39.84
N GLY A 679 -20.34 22.55 41.04
CA GLY A 679 -21.03 21.78 42.09
C GLY A 679 -21.73 20.48 41.70
N ASP A 680 -21.16 19.35 42.11
CA ASP A 680 -21.93 18.41 42.90
C ASP A 680 -21.06 17.75 43.98
N SER A 681 -21.62 17.72 45.18
CA SER A 681 -21.00 17.33 46.44
C SER A 681 -21.39 15.89 46.78
N GLY A 682 -20.40 15.03 47.07
CA GLY A 682 -20.68 13.68 47.58
C GLY A 682 -19.42 12.89 47.95
N VAL A 683 -18.98 13.04 49.21
CA VAL A 683 -18.42 12.04 50.15
C VAL A 683 -18.27 10.60 49.59
N ASP A 684 -17.19 9.82 49.77
CA ASP A 684 -16.60 9.40 51.05
C ASP A 684 -15.33 8.52 50.85
N TYR A 685 -14.57 8.37 51.94
CA TYR A 685 -13.34 7.62 52.19
C TYR A 685 -13.31 6.14 51.73
N MET A 686 -12.09 5.61 51.46
CA MET A 686 -11.50 4.45 52.17
C MET A 686 -10.04 4.19 51.70
N ALA A 687 -9.18 3.89 52.67
CA ALA A 687 -7.75 3.68 52.57
C ALA A 687 -7.35 2.18 52.57
N ALA A 688 -6.02 1.95 52.50
CA ALA A 688 -5.27 0.70 52.73
C ALA A 688 -5.02 -0.16 51.46
N GLU A 689 -3.84 -0.77 51.21
CA GLU A 689 -2.87 -1.37 52.13
C GLU A 689 -1.40 -1.31 51.65
N ASP A 690 -0.54 -1.48 52.65
CA ASP A 690 0.92 -1.46 52.72
C ASP A 690 1.56 -2.86 52.51
N PHE A 691 2.73 -2.89 51.84
CA PHE A 691 3.92 -3.77 52.01
C PHE A 691 3.82 -5.32 51.80
N PRO A 692 4.94 -6.10 51.66
CA PRO A 692 6.34 -5.80 52.00
C PRO A 692 7.43 -6.14 50.96
N GLY A 693 8.62 -5.58 51.21
CA GLY A 693 9.85 -5.80 50.45
C GLY A 693 10.65 -7.05 50.82
N HIS A 694 11.69 -7.30 50.02
CA HIS A 694 12.83 -8.13 50.36
C HIS A 694 14.09 -7.54 49.71
N GLY A 695 15.14 -7.36 50.51
CA GLY A 695 16.41 -6.73 50.12
C GLY A 695 17.57 -7.69 49.88
N SER A 696 18.74 -7.06 49.70
CA SER A 696 20.12 -7.56 49.52
C SER A 696 20.63 -7.18 48.13
N GLY A 697 21.71 -6.42 47.90
CA GLY A 697 22.85 -6.01 48.73
C GLY A 697 24.13 -6.02 47.85
N VAL A 698 25.10 -5.15 48.15
CA VAL A 698 26.49 -5.05 47.60
C VAL A 698 26.61 -4.27 46.25
N GLY A 699 27.46 -3.25 46.05
CA GLY A 699 28.41 -2.50 46.89
C GLY A 699 29.23 -1.47 46.06
N ALA A 700 29.47 -0.28 46.66
CA ALA A 700 30.56 0.70 46.45
C ALA A 700 30.76 1.43 45.08
N PRO A 701 31.50 2.57 45.02
CA PRO A 701 31.78 3.62 46.00
C PRO A 701 31.48 5.06 45.49
N ILE A 702 31.47 6.00 46.44
CA ILE A 702 31.46 7.45 46.23
C ILE A 702 32.87 7.92 45.84
N ALA A 703 32.99 8.77 44.81
CA ALA A 703 34.15 9.62 44.57
C ALA A 703 33.69 11.00 44.05
N SER A 704 34.19 12.04 44.72
CA SER A 704 33.97 13.47 44.47
C SER A 704 34.64 13.96 43.16
N PRO A 705 34.18 15.08 42.59
CA PRO A 705 34.70 15.60 41.33
C PRO A 705 36.00 16.41 41.54
N THR A 706 36.98 16.17 40.68
CA THR A 706 38.22 16.96 40.57
C THR A 706 38.07 18.10 39.57
N ASP A 707 38.54 19.26 40.00
CA ASP A 707 38.76 20.51 39.27
C ASP A 707 39.41 20.36 37.90
N ALA A 708 38.93 21.16 36.95
CA ALA A 708 39.73 21.73 35.87
C ALA A 708 39.25 23.16 35.57
N VAL A 709 39.80 24.10 36.35
CA VAL A 709 40.28 25.43 35.95
C VAL A 709 39.57 26.08 34.75
N VAL A 710 38.68 27.02 35.05
CA VAL A 710 38.20 28.03 34.10
C VAL A 710 39.13 29.25 34.23
N GLU A 711 39.94 29.50 33.20
CA GLU A 711 40.65 30.77 33.04
C GLU A 711 39.65 31.90 32.85
N SER A 712 39.60 32.79 33.84
CA SER A 712 39.00 34.12 33.74
C SER A 712 39.86 34.99 32.83
N ILE A 713 39.35 35.31 31.64
CA ILE A 713 39.85 36.45 30.86
C ILE A 713 38.81 37.55 31.02
N ASP A 714 39.13 38.49 31.91
CA ASP A 714 38.59 39.85 31.88
C ASP A 714 39.01 40.48 30.54
N VAL A 715 38.02 40.78 29.69
CA VAL A 715 38.21 41.73 28.57
C VAL A 715 37.23 42.87 28.79
N ASP A 716 37.84 44.03 29.00
CA ASP A 716 37.29 45.37 29.16
C ASP A 716 35.84 45.59 28.71
N ALA A 717 35.02 45.96 29.69
CA ALA A 717 33.86 46.80 29.50
C ALA A 717 34.33 48.19 29.05
N ASP A 718 34.36 48.42 27.74
CA ASP A 718 34.18 49.72 27.06
C ASP A 718 34.39 49.50 25.55
N ALA A 719 33.38 48.91 24.90
CA ALA A 719 33.23 49.01 23.46
C ALA A 719 31.86 49.63 23.20
N GLU A 720 31.84 50.93 22.92
CA GLU A 720 30.71 51.63 22.34
C GLU A 720 30.12 50.77 21.22
N THR A 721 28.92 50.23 21.43
CA THR A 721 28.13 49.61 20.36
C THR A 721 27.82 50.70 19.34
N VAL A 722 28.65 50.77 18.30
CA VAL A 722 28.37 51.52 17.09
C VAL A 722 27.10 50.92 16.50
N GLU A 723 25.98 51.64 16.61
CA GLU A 723 24.81 51.39 15.78
C GLU A 723 25.26 51.52 14.32
N TYR A 724 25.38 50.39 13.63
CA TYR A 724 25.49 50.41 12.19
C TYR A 724 24.14 50.86 11.65
N ASP A 725 24.14 52.10 11.15
CA ASP A 725 23.07 52.64 10.31
C ASP A 725 23.15 51.85 8.99
N ASP A 726 22.37 50.78 8.90
CA ASP A 726 22.32 49.89 7.73
C ASP A 726 21.92 50.74 6.51
N SER A 727 22.91 51.06 5.68
CA SER A 727 22.75 51.86 4.47
C SER A 727 21.90 51.11 3.45
N GLU A 728 21.10 51.86 2.70
CA GLU A 728 20.12 51.38 1.70
C GLU A 728 20.70 50.39 0.65
N ASP A 729 22.03 50.31 0.53
CA ASP A 729 22.76 49.43 -0.37
C ASP A 729 22.80 47.95 0.08
N GLU A 730 22.74 47.63 1.38
CA GLU A 730 22.76 46.23 1.85
C GLU A 730 21.42 45.51 1.64
N ILE A 731 20.32 46.26 1.59
CA ILE A 731 18.98 45.74 1.26
C ILE A 731 18.88 45.44 -0.25
N ARG A 732 19.68 46.14 -1.08
CA ARG A 732 19.73 45.95 -2.54
C ARG A 732 20.26 44.56 -2.92
N ASP A 733 21.32 44.10 -2.25
CA ASP A 733 21.97 42.82 -2.53
C ASP A 733 21.14 41.60 -2.08
N SER A 734 20.27 41.76 -1.07
CA SER A 734 19.33 40.72 -0.64
C SER A 734 18.24 40.43 -1.68
N ASN A 735 17.74 41.47 -2.35
CA ASN A 735 16.60 41.36 -3.27
C ASN A 735 16.97 40.87 -4.67
N GLU A 736 18.20 41.11 -5.14
CA GLU A 736 18.65 40.58 -6.45
C GLU A 736 18.90 39.06 -6.40
N ARG A 737 19.31 38.51 -5.25
CA ARG A 737 19.45 37.05 -5.08
C ARG A 737 18.11 36.32 -4.95
N PHE A 738 17.08 36.93 -4.35
CA PHE A 738 15.75 36.32 -4.27
C PHE A 738 15.03 36.28 -5.63
N ARG A 739 15.25 37.27 -6.51
CA ARG A 739 14.75 37.21 -7.89
C ARG A 739 15.42 36.11 -8.72
N ALA A 740 16.73 35.85 -8.53
CA ALA A 740 17.44 34.80 -9.24
C ALA A 740 16.94 33.38 -8.88
N VAL A 741 16.63 33.13 -7.60
CA VAL A 741 16.16 31.79 -7.13
C VAL A 741 14.69 31.49 -7.51
N HIS A 742 13.88 32.52 -7.79
CA HIS A 742 12.51 32.33 -8.29
C HIS A 742 12.40 32.25 -9.81
N LEU A 743 13.37 32.77 -10.56
CA LEU A 743 13.42 32.62 -12.02
C LEU A 743 14.00 31.24 -12.44
N ASP A 744 14.99 30.71 -11.72
CA ASP A 744 15.57 29.38 -12.02
C ASP A 744 14.62 28.20 -11.75
N ASN A 745 13.48 28.42 -11.09
CA ASN A 745 12.46 27.38 -10.82
C ASN A 745 11.26 27.44 -11.78
N GLN A 746 11.28 28.29 -12.83
CA GLN A 746 10.16 28.44 -13.76
C GLN A 746 10.48 28.26 -15.24
N GLU A 747 11.73 28.00 -15.63
CA GLU A 747 12.09 27.64 -17.00
C GLU A 747 12.96 26.37 -17.01
N ASP A 748 12.31 25.21 -17.10
CA ASP A 748 12.78 24.07 -17.91
C ASP A 748 11.68 23.00 -17.95
N GLY A 749 10.78 23.16 -18.92
CA GLY A 749 9.66 22.26 -19.18
C GLY A 749 8.99 22.50 -20.53
N SER A 750 9.76 22.92 -21.53
CA SER A 750 9.33 22.95 -22.92
C SER A 750 10.49 22.56 -23.82
N GLY A 751 10.47 21.29 -24.25
CA GLY A 751 11.40 20.67 -25.18
C GLY A 751 10.92 19.26 -25.51
#